data_AF-A0AAD3RLL2-F1
#
_entry.id   AF-A0AAD3RLL2-F1
#
_cell.length_a   1.000
_cell.length_b   1.000
_cell.length_c   1.000
_cell.angle_alpha   90.00
_cell.angle_beta   90.00
_cell.angle_gamma   90.00
#
_symmetry.space_group_name_H-M   'P 1'
#
loop_
_entity.id
_entity.type
_entity.pdbx_description
1 polymer ?
#
loop_
_entity_poly.entity_id
_entity_poly.type
_entity_poly.pdbx_seq_one_letter_code
_entity_poly.pdbx_strand_id
1 'polypeptide(L)'
;MEDVVESPNPASSSSSFSPLECTYSITVYAGYGVEIQVRKVNLSKEESLMIMGYGGTGPELLANETLMREGQVIRSTTNQVYIHYRSLRQTNHGTFSLHYQAFLLSCPFPLSPEGGGVTVTDIHPGGQAHFHCDPGFQVRGHEVATCINTTQPHWSTPEPQCVAVSCGGWIRNATVGRILSPPPPSVSNHSNGNNLSCHWLIEAKEGHRLHLHFERIALDEDDDKLIVRSGNSSVSPPLFDSDLDDVPERGLLSESSTLYLELTADSSSIPLLLALRYEAFDDEHCWEPYMPHGNFSSSDITYQLGTTITFTCSPGFVMEQGSGTIECVDPSNPHWNDSEPVCRALCGGELTEPMGTILSPDWPQSYSKGLDCVWQIHGNEEKRIELDVQILNIRHTDVLTVFDGRDLMSHVIGQYLGSRERFQVVSGGSEVTIQFQSDPDDSSFILSQGFLIHYREVEPNDTCPTVPQIEFGWFSSSHSSPVRGSVLTYQCQPGYDISGSDIITCQWDLSWSSSPPTCVKVQQCPDPGEVVNGARSVRPEAGFAVGTVVRFSCNQGYQLEGPSQISCHGRDTGTPKWSDRSPKCVLKYDPCPNPGVPDNGYQTLYKHSYQAGETLRFFCYEGYELIGEVIISCVPGHPSQWNSPPPFCKVAYEELLDDHKLEVSQSFEPSHQILSENIALAIILPIILVILLIGGIYMYYTNICRLEWKPLFWKSLSHTHSYSPITVESDFNNPLYEAGDTR
;
A
#
# COMPACT_ATOMS: atom_id res chain seq x y z
N MET A 1 7.24 -0.05 39.66
CA MET A 1 6.08 -0.73 40.28
C MET A 1 5.17 -1.10 39.14
N GLU A 2 5.00 -2.39 38.91
CA GLU A 2 4.22 -2.92 37.78
C GLU A 2 3.23 -3.95 38.34
N ASP A 3 2.02 -4.00 37.79
CA ASP A 3 1.01 -4.98 38.16
C ASP A 3 -0.03 -5.12 37.03
N VAL A 4 -1.08 -5.92 37.24
CA VAL A 4 -2.13 -6.17 36.24
C VAL A 4 -3.50 -5.93 36.85
N VAL A 5 -4.36 -5.23 36.12
CA VAL A 5 -5.79 -5.10 36.40
C VAL A 5 -6.56 -6.04 35.49
N GLU A 6 -7.28 -6.99 36.08
CA GLU A 6 -8.08 -7.98 35.34
C GLU A 6 -9.58 -7.83 35.63
N SER A 7 -10.38 -8.25 34.65
CA SER A 7 -11.85 -8.31 34.77
C SER A 7 -12.30 -9.23 35.90
N PRO A 8 -13.42 -8.94 36.59
CA PRO A 8 -13.95 -9.78 37.67
C PRO A 8 -14.28 -11.21 37.22
N ASN A 9 -14.05 -12.20 38.09
CA ASN A 9 -14.32 -13.60 37.80
C ASN A 9 -15.84 -13.90 37.70
N PRO A 10 -16.29 -14.71 36.73
CA PRO A 10 -17.71 -15.01 36.50
C PRO A 10 -18.39 -15.88 37.58
N ALA A 11 -17.65 -16.36 38.60
CA ALA A 11 -18.11 -17.39 39.51
C ALA A 11 -18.57 -16.90 40.90
N SER A 12 -18.55 -15.59 41.19
CA SER A 12 -18.62 -15.11 42.58
C SER A 12 -19.81 -14.23 42.99
N SER A 13 -20.83 -13.98 42.17
CA SER A 13 -21.99 -13.15 42.59
C SER A 13 -23.31 -13.95 42.65
N SER A 14 -23.69 -14.37 43.85
CA SER A 14 -24.97 -15.00 44.17
C SER A 14 -26.09 -13.98 44.50
N SER A 15 -26.01 -12.74 44.00
CA SER A 15 -27.00 -11.70 44.27
C SER A 15 -27.71 -11.30 42.99
N SER A 16 -28.99 -11.64 42.92
CA SER A 16 -29.93 -11.21 41.90
C SER A 16 -30.17 -9.69 41.98
N PHE A 17 -30.15 -9.02 40.81
CA PHE A 17 -30.62 -7.65 40.53
C PHE A 17 -29.65 -6.45 40.56
N SER A 18 -28.39 -6.55 40.11
CA SER A 18 -27.61 -5.33 39.79
C SER A 18 -26.69 -5.47 38.55
N PRO A 19 -26.51 -4.40 37.74
CA PRO A 19 -25.49 -4.36 36.69
C PRO A 19 -24.10 -4.41 37.32
N LEU A 20 -23.16 -5.11 36.67
CA LEU A 20 -21.78 -5.22 37.15
C LEU A 20 -21.05 -3.92 36.81
N GLU A 21 -20.73 -3.14 37.84
CA GLU A 21 -20.01 -1.88 37.72
C GLU A 21 -18.77 -1.93 38.61
N CYS A 22 -17.59 -1.80 37.99
CA CYS A 22 -16.31 -1.93 38.65
C CYS A 22 -15.46 -0.70 38.35
N THR A 23 -14.94 -0.07 39.40
CA THR A 23 -14.01 1.05 39.25
C THR A 23 -12.71 0.69 39.95
N TYR A 24 -11.62 0.68 39.18
CA TYR A 24 -10.27 0.47 39.68
C TYR A 24 -9.57 1.82 39.70
N SER A 25 -8.87 2.15 40.79
CA SER A 25 -8.04 3.35 40.86
C SER A 25 -6.58 2.98 41.00
N ILE A 26 -5.75 3.49 40.11
CA ILE A 26 -4.30 3.38 40.18
C ILE A 26 -3.78 4.76 40.58
N THR A 27 -3.05 4.83 41.68
CA THR A 27 -2.42 6.07 42.15
C THR A 27 -0.93 5.82 42.36
N VAL A 28 -0.11 6.61 41.69
CA VAL A 28 1.34 6.59 41.84
C VAL A 28 1.82 7.87 42.53
N TYR A 29 3.09 7.90 42.93
CA TYR A 29 3.70 9.07 43.55
C TYR A 29 3.59 10.31 42.64
N ALA A 30 3.48 11.49 43.24
CA ALA A 30 3.54 12.73 42.49
C ALA A 30 4.83 12.78 41.63
N GLY A 31 4.72 13.33 40.42
CA GLY A 31 5.79 13.35 39.44
C GLY A 31 5.92 12.08 38.61
N TYR A 32 5.10 11.05 38.89
CA TYR A 32 4.96 9.85 38.07
C TYR A 32 3.55 9.75 37.51
N GLY A 33 3.44 9.16 36.33
CA GLY A 33 2.20 8.83 35.64
C GLY A 33 2.05 7.32 35.54
N VAL A 34 0.89 6.88 35.05
CA VAL A 34 0.58 5.47 34.84
C VAL A 34 0.58 5.21 33.34
N GLU A 35 1.44 4.30 32.92
CA GLU A 35 1.42 3.72 31.59
C GLU A 35 0.64 2.42 31.67
N ILE A 36 -0.40 2.28 30.84
CA ILE A 36 -1.27 1.11 30.77
C ILE A 36 -1.09 0.46 29.41
N GLN A 37 -0.58 -0.76 29.41
CA GLN A 37 -0.50 -1.62 28.23
C GLN A 37 -1.69 -2.58 28.21
N VAL A 38 -2.43 -2.54 27.11
CA VAL A 38 -3.58 -3.42 26.88
C VAL A 38 -3.09 -4.81 26.49
N ARG A 39 -3.20 -5.79 27.38
CA ARG A 39 -2.79 -7.19 27.09
C ARG A 39 -3.92 -8.00 26.46
N LYS A 40 -5.16 -7.81 26.91
CA LYS A 40 -6.31 -8.52 26.37
C LYS A 40 -7.56 -7.70 26.60
N VAL A 41 -8.41 -7.54 25.60
CA VAL A 41 -9.73 -6.91 25.73
C VAL A 41 -10.70 -7.65 24.81
N ASN A 42 -11.78 -8.18 25.37
CA ASN A 42 -12.87 -8.82 24.65
C ASN A 42 -14.19 -8.40 25.31
N LEU A 43 -14.81 -7.36 24.75
CA LEU A 43 -16.02 -6.73 25.26
C LEU A 43 -17.16 -6.87 24.25
N SER A 44 -18.39 -7.02 24.74
CA SER A 44 -19.61 -7.01 23.92
C SER A 44 -20.18 -5.59 23.77
N LYS A 45 -21.10 -5.37 22.81
CA LYS A 45 -21.70 -4.03 22.54
C LYS A 45 -22.47 -3.41 23.71
N GLU A 46 -22.80 -4.21 24.73
CA GLU A 46 -23.52 -3.78 25.93
C GLU A 46 -22.58 -3.54 27.13
N GLU A 47 -21.27 -3.50 26.87
CA GLU A 47 -20.21 -3.35 27.87
C GLU A 47 -19.35 -2.14 27.52
N SER A 48 -19.02 -1.34 28.54
CA SER A 48 -18.18 -0.16 28.38
C SER A 48 -16.96 -0.25 29.28
N LEU A 49 -15.79 0.08 28.74
CA LEU A 49 -14.53 0.15 29.48
C LEU A 49 -13.87 1.48 29.16
N MET A 50 -13.75 2.32 30.18
CA MET A 50 -13.18 3.67 30.06
C MET A 50 -11.97 3.80 30.98
N ILE A 51 -10.89 4.38 30.47
CA ILE A 51 -9.71 4.77 31.24
C ILE A 51 -9.71 6.30 31.31
N MET A 52 -9.71 6.83 32.52
CA MET A 52 -9.78 8.25 32.80
C MET A 52 -8.60 8.69 33.66
N GLY A 53 -7.92 9.76 33.26
CA GLY A 53 -6.96 10.47 34.09
C GLY A 53 -7.68 11.37 35.09
N TYR A 54 -7.14 11.47 36.30
CA TYR A 54 -7.70 12.30 37.37
C TYR A 54 -6.59 13.02 38.12
N GLY A 55 -6.90 14.15 38.76
CA GLY A 55 -5.91 14.94 39.49
C GLY A 55 -5.41 16.20 38.75
N GLY A 56 -6.03 16.57 37.63
CA GLY A 56 -5.92 17.88 36.95
C GLY A 56 -7.15 18.77 37.20
N THR A 57 -7.55 19.58 36.20
CA THR A 57 -8.73 20.48 36.23
C THR A 57 -10.09 19.75 36.13
N GLY A 58 -10.08 18.42 35.92
CA GLY A 58 -11.26 17.55 35.86
C GLY A 58 -10.88 16.12 35.40
N PRO A 59 -11.85 15.20 35.28
CA PRO A 59 -11.63 13.89 34.67
C PRO A 59 -11.32 14.03 33.17
N GLU A 60 -10.17 13.51 32.73
CA GLU A 60 -9.76 13.46 31.32
C GLU A 60 -9.96 12.04 30.79
N LEU A 61 -10.70 11.86 29.70
CA LEU A 61 -10.87 10.55 29.08
C LEU A 61 -9.60 10.20 28.27
N LEU A 62 -8.84 9.20 28.73
CA LEU A 62 -7.61 8.77 28.07
C LEU A 62 -7.87 7.71 26.99
N ALA A 63 -8.83 6.81 27.22
CA ALA A 63 -9.24 5.80 26.24
C ALA A 63 -10.64 5.25 26.58
N ASN A 64 -11.35 4.79 25.54
CA ASN A 64 -12.63 4.09 25.65
C ASN A 64 -12.55 2.71 24.95
N GLU A 65 -13.64 1.95 25.00
CA GLU A 65 -13.72 0.61 24.40
C GLU A 65 -13.47 0.58 22.88
N THR A 66 -13.66 1.69 22.16
CA THR A 66 -13.39 1.77 20.71
C THR A 66 -11.91 1.94 20.39
N LEU A 67 -11.17 2.60 21.29
CA LEU A 67 -9.75 2.85 21.10
C LEU A 67 -8.92 1.63 21.51
N MET A 68 -9.35 0.88 22.54
CA MET A 68 -8.61 -0.20 23.20
C MET A 68 -8.42 -1.46 22.32
N ARG A 69 -7.18 -1.72 21.91
CA ARG A 69 -6.76 -2.95 21.20
C ARG A 69 -5.56 -3.60 21.88
N GLU A 70 -5.40 -4.92 21.70
CA GLU A 70 -4.22 -5.64 22.22
C GLU A 70 -2.91 -5.03 21.70
N GLY A 71 -1.96 -4.80 22.61
CA GLY A 71 -0.67 -4.16 22.34
C GLY A 71 -0.66 -2.64 22.46
N GLN A 72 -1.81 -1.99 22.61
CA GLN A 72 -1.88 -0.54 22.75
C GLN A 72 -1.34 -0.06 24.10
N VAL A 73 -0.65 1.08 24.08
CA VAL A 73 -0.07 1.73 25.27
C VAL A 73 -0.76 3.08 25.49
N ILE A 74 -1.31 3.28 26.68
CA ILE A 74 -2.03 4.49 27.09
C ILE A 74 -1.25 5.12 28.24
N ARG A 75 -0.89 6.40 28.13
CA ARG A 75 -0.13 7.13 29.16
C ARG A 75 -0.99 8.21 29.79
N SER A 76 -1.02 8.27 31.11
CA SER A 76 -1.70 9.34 31.82
C SER A 76 -0.84 10.59 31.93
N THR A 77 -1.48 11.76 31.84
CA THR A 77 -0.90 13.09 32.09
C THR A 77 -0.80 13.41 33.59
N THR A 78 -1.45 12.59 34.43
CA THR A 78 -1.54 12.75 35.88
C THR A 78 -1.06 11.49 36.62
N ASN A 79 -0.86 11.61 37.92
CA ASN A 79 -0.47 10.50 38.80
C ASN A 79 -1.63 9.58 39.24
N GLN A 80 -2.86 9.84 38.80
CA GLN A 80 -4.04 9.05 39.14
C GLN A 80 -4.83 8.66 37.90
N VAL A 81 -5.14 7.38 37.79
CA VAL A 81 -5.97 6.83 36.71
C VAL A 81 -7.10 6.01 37.28
N TYR A 82 -8.31 6.23 36.76
CA TYR A 82 -9.48 5.41 37.03
C TYR A 82 -9.82 4.57 35.81
N ILE A 83 -10.03 3.29 36.03
CA ILE A 83 -10.53 2.36 35.03
C ILE A 83 -11.96 2.02 35.43
N HIS A 84 -12.91 2.41 34.60
CA HIS A 84 -14.33 2.22 34.84
C HIS A 84 -14.88 1.19 33.85
N TYR A 85 -15.30 0.05 34.39
CA TYR A 85 -15.91 -1.04 33.65
C TYR A 85 -17.38 -1.19 34.04
N ARG A 86 -18.26 -1.28 33.03
CA ARG A 86 -19.69 -1.49 33.24
C ARG A 86 -20.22 -2.53 32.28
N SER A 87 -20.95 -3.50 32.81
CA SER A 87 -21.63 -4.54 32.04
C SER A 87 -23.07 -4.72 32.53
N LEU A 88 -24.02 -4.66 31.61
CA LEU A 88 -25.45 -4.90 31.87
C LEU A 88 -25.84 -6.38 31.80
N ARG A 89 -24.91 -7.25 31.34
CA ARG A 89 -25.13 -8.70 31.26
C ARG A 89 -25.08 -9.32 32.66
N GLN A 90 -25.60 -10.53 32.84
CA GLN A 90 -25.64 -11.23 34.15
C GLN A 90 -24.72 -12.45 34.20
N THR A 91 -24.36 -12.99 33.04
CA THR A 91 -23.46 -14.12 32.86
C THR A 91 -22.65 -13.91 31.57
N ASN A 92 -21.43 -14.44 31.52
CA ASN A 92 -20.55 -14.35 30.36
C ASN A 92 -20.18 -12.91 29.95
N HIS A 93 -19.78 -12.11 30.95
CA HIS A 93 -19.28 -10.75 30.76
C HIS A 93 -17.96 -10.75 30.00
N GLY A 94 -17.66 -9.63 29.34
CA GLY A 94 -16.41 -9.37 28.66
C GLY A 94 -15.20 -9.48 29.58
N THR A 95 -14.06 -9.88 28.99
CA THR A 95 -12.80 -10.07 29.72
C THR A 95 -11.80 -9.02 29.30
N PHE A 96 -11.06 -8.47 30.27
CA PHE A 96 -9.95 -7.57 29.99
C PHE A 96 -8.79 -7.83 30.95
N SER A 97 -7.57 -7.57 30.48
CA SER A 97 -6.32 -7.63 31.23
C SER A 97 -5.46 -6.44 30.80
N LEU A 98 -5.20 -5.55 31.76
CA LEU A 98 -4.48 -4.30 31.56
C LEU A 98 -3.24 -4.33 32.45
N HIS A 99 -2.06 -4.34 31.84
CA HIS A 99 -0.81 -4.25 32.58
C HIS A 99 -0.47 -2.79 32.79
N TYR A 100 -0.12 -2.39 34.00
CA TYR A 100 0.26 -1.01 34.28
C TYR A 100 1.62 -0.91 34.92
N GLN A 101 2.33 0.17 34.60
CA GLN A 101 3.59 0.54 35.23
C GLN A 101 3.69 2.05 35.46
N ALA A 102 4.47 2.45 36.46
CA ALA A 102 4.74 3.87 36.70
C ALA A 102 5.82 4.39 35.74
N PHE A 103 5.60 5.56 35.14
CA PHE A 103 6.59 6.28 34.34
C PHE A 103 6.79 7.69 34.86
N LEU A 104 7.92 8.33 34.58
CA LEU A 104 8.21 9.67 35.06
C LEU A 104 7.47 10.72 34.22
N LEU A 105 6.68 11.59 34.85
CA LEU A 105 6.04 12.71 34.18
C LEU A 105 7.05 13.83 33.98
N SER A 106 6.85 14.64 32.93
CA SER A 106 7.68 15.80 32.63
C SER A 106 6.81 17.05 32.56
N CYS A 107 7.40 18.19 32.92
CA CYS A 107 6.83 19.48 32.56
C CYS A 107 6.83 19.64 31.03
N PRO A 108 5.86 20.36 30.44
CA PRO A 108 5.91 20.71 29.02
C PRO A 108 7.19 21.49 28.72
N PHE A 109 7.75 21.33 27.50
CA PHE A 109 8.94 22.08 27.14
C PHE A 109 8.63 23.59 27.17
N PRO A 110 9.36 24.40 27.95
CA PRO A 110 9.06 25.81 28.11
C PRO A 110 9.29 26.56 26.80
N LEU A 111 8.41 27.51 26.49
CA LEU A 111 8.54 28.33 25.30
C LEU A 111 9.63 29.38 25.47
N SER A 112 10.39 29.65 24.41
CA SER A 112 11.35 30.75 24.39
C SER A 112 10.62 32.10 24.39
N PRO A 113 10.99 33.05 25.26
CA PRO A 113 10.39 34.39 25.24
C PRO A 113 10.75 35.12 23.93
N GLU A 114 9.85 35.96 23.41
CA GLU A 114 10.13 36.78 22.23
C GLU A 114 11.31 37.73 22.50
N GLY A 115 12.36 37.68 21.69
CA GLY A 115 13.59 38.46 21.93
C GLY A 115 14.47 37.88 23.05
N GLY A 116 14.43 36.56 23.25
CA GLY A 116 15.26 35.84 24.19
C GLY A 116 15.27 34.33 23.95
N GLY A 117 15.89 33.60 24.87
CA GLY A 117 16.04 32.16 24.82
C GLY A 117 15.82 31.48 26.17
N VAL A 118 15.73 30.15 26.13
CA VAL A 118 15.59 29.30 27.32
C VAL A 118 16.57 28.14 27.26
N THR A 119 17.36 27.98 28.32
CA THR A 119 18.23 26.82 28.52
C THR A 119 17.65 25.95 29.61
N VAL A 120 17.31 24.71 29.27
CA VAL A 120 16.67 23.75 30.18
C VAL A 120 17.68 22.70 30.61
N THR A 121 17.84 22.52 31.92
CA THR A 121 18.73 21.50 32.49
C THR A 121 18.08 20.13 32.48
N ASP A 122 16.82 20.06 32.90
CA ASP A 122 15.98 18.86 32.91
C ASP A 122 14.50 19.30 32.90
N ILE A 123 13.63 18.51 32.25
CA ILE A 123 12.17 18.74 32.19
C ILE A 123 11.41 17.90 33.21
N HIS A 124 12.10 16.99 33.90
CA HIS A 124 11.51 16.20 34.97
C HIS A 124 11.38 17.01 36.27
N PRO A 125 10.53 16.57 37.24
CA PRO A 125 10.36 17.26 38.51
C PRO A 125 11.68 17.52 39.24
N GLY A 126 11.95 18.78 39.57
CA GLY A 126 13.22 19.27 40.13
C GLY A 126 14.18 19.87 39.11
N GLY A 127 13.93 19.70 37.81
CA GLY A 127 14.67 20.34 36.74
C GLY A 127 14.43 21.86 36.66
N GLN A 128 15.41 22.59 36.13
CA GLN A 128 15.38 24.05 36.03
C GLN A 128 15.45 24.52 34.58
N ALA A 129 14.61 25.49 34.25
CA ALA A 129 14.66 26.26 33.01
C ALA A 129 15.19 27.67 33.33
N HIS A 130 16.26 28.07 32.66
CA HIS A 130 16.86 29.40 32.76
C HIS A 130 16.51 30.20 31.52
N PHE A 131 15.83 31.31 31.71
CA PHE A 131 15.44 32.24 30.66
C PHE A 131 16.46 33.37 30.58
N HIS A 132 16.86 33.70 29.37
CA HIS A 132 17.70 34.86 29.07
C HIS A 132 17.06 35.70 27.97
N CYS A 133 17.37 36.99 27.93
CA CYS A 133 16.96 37.86 26.84
C CYS A 133 18.12 38.15 25.90
N ASP A 134 17.79 38.45 24.66
CA ASP A 134 18.77 38.89 23.67
C ASP A 134 19.34 40.26 24.06
N PRO A 135 20.58 40.59 23.62
CA PRO A 135 21.19 41.89 23.91
C PRO A 135 20.27 43.06 23.54
N GLY A 136 19.96 43.93 24.50
CA GLY A 136 19.03 45.06 24.35
C GLY A 136 17.69 44.88 25.07
N PHE A 137 17.40 43.67 25.55
CA PHE A 137 16.20 43.33 26.31
C PHE A 137 16.57 42.90 27.74
N GLN A 138 15.68 43.14 28.69
CA GLN A 138 15.79 42.66 30.07
C GLN A 138 14.61 41.77 30.41
N VAL A 139 14.90 40.72 31.17
CA VAL A 139 13.91 39.79 31.68
C VAL A 139 12.97 40.54 32.62
N ARG A 140 11.70 40.65 32.24
CA ARG A 140 10.60 41.08 33.10
C ARG A 140 9.82 39.85 33.54
N GLY A 141 10.16 39.34 34.72
CA GLY A 141 9.59 38.12 35.27
C GLY A 141 10.63 37.35 36.05
N HIS A 142 10.46 36.03 36.13
CA HIS A 142 11.41 35.15 36.78
C HIS A 142 12.37 34.58 35.73
N GLU A 143 13.66 34.79 35.93
CA GLU A 143 14.75 34.26 35.10
C GLU A 143 14.94 32.74 35.23
N VAL A 144 14.44 32.14 36.32
CA VAL A 144 14.53 30.69 36.54
C VAL A 144 13.18 30.13 36.94
N ALA A 145 12.71 29.11 36.21
CA ALA A 145 11.56 28.31 36.58
C ALA A 145 12.01 26.89 36.97
N THR A 146 11.40 26.32 38.02
CA THR A 146 11.66 24.94 38.46
C THR A 146 10.44 24.08 38.19
N CYS A 147 10.63 22.88 37.63
CA CYS A 147 9.53 21.94 37.39
C CYS A 147 9.04 21.37 38.73
N ILE A 148 7.80 21.69 39.11
CA ILE A 148 7.26 21.33 40.42
C ILE A 148 6.71 19.89 40.39
N ASN A 149 7.14 19.09 41.37
CA ASN A 149 6.59 17.77 41.61
C ASN A 149 5.15 17.85 42.14
N THR A 150 4.17 17.68 41.25
CA THR A 150 2.73 17.66 41.57
C THR A 150 2.04 16.52 40.80
N THR A 151 0.71 16.40 40.96
CA THR A 151 -0.12 15.42 40.25
C THR A 151 -0.01 15.57 38.73
N GLN A 152 0.07 16.82 38.26
CA GLN A 152 0.39 17.21 36.89
C GLN A 152 1.57 18.20 36.94
N PRO A 153 2.80 17.77 36.62
CA PRO A 153 3.97 18.65 36.68
C PRO A 153 3.81 19.90 35.83
N HIS A 154 4.14 21.04 36.44
CA HIS A 154 4.11 22.35 35.79
C HIS A 154 5.27 23.21 36.31
N TRP A 155 5.62 24.23 35.54
CA TRP A 155 6.66 25.18 35.90
C TRP A 155 6.23 26.08 37.05
N SER A 156 7.15 26.36 37.99
CA SER A 156 6.88 27.16 39.19
C SER A 156 6.44 28.59 38.92
N THR A 157 6.84 29.12 37.77
CA THR A 157 6.58 30.48 37.33
C THR A 157 6.23 30.46 35.85
N PRO A 158 5.36 31.36 35.37
CA PRO A 158 5.10 31.52 33.95
C PRO A 158 6.34 32.05 33.22
N GLU A 159 6.37 31.90 31.91
CA GLU A 159 7.43 32.40 31.03
C GLU A 159 7.58 33.93 31.19
N PRO A 160 8.82 34.44 31.36
CA PRO A 160 9.06 35.86 31.50
C PRO A 160 8.91 36.59 30.16
N GLN A 161 8.72 37.91 30.21
CA GLN A 161 8.71 38.75 29.01
C GLN A 161 10.07 39.45 28.86
N CYS A 162 10.67 39.39 27.68
CA CYS A 162 11.84 40.21 27.36
C CYS A 162 11.35 41.61 26.96
N VAL A 163 11.57 42.59 27.84
CA VAL A 163 11.19 43.97 27.59
C VAL A 163 12.40 44.79 27.19
N ALA A 164 12.28 45.58 26.14
CA ALA A 164 13.33 46.52 25.74
C ALA A 164 13.53 47.55 26.86
N VAL A 165 14.74 47.63 27.42
CA VAL A 165 15.06 48.56 28.53
C VAL A 165 15.46 49.93 28.00
N SER A 166 16.14 49.95 26.86
CA SER A 166 16.61 51.14 26.16
C SER A 166 16.90 50.78 24.71
N CYS A 167 16.51 51.67 23.81
CA CYS A 167 16.91 51.63 22.40
C CYS A 167 18.44 51.81 22.33
N GLY A 168 19.20 50.75 22.03
CA GLY A 168 20.67 50.79 22.03
C GLY A 168 21.37 50.11 23.21
N GLY A 169 22.70 50.06 23.17
CA GLY A 169 23.51 49.42 24.21
C GLY A 169 24.98 49.25 23.82
N TRP A 170 25.81 48.80 24.78
CA TRP A 170 27.22 48.48 24.52
C TRP A 170 27.46 46.99 24.73
N ILE A 171 27.89 46.32 23.66
CA ILE A 171 28.28 44.92 23.62
C ILE A 171 29.81 44.85 23.70
N ARG A 172 30.33 44.30 24.80
CA ARG A 172 31.77 44.10 25.03
C ARG A 172 32.15 42.65 24.83
N ASN A 173 33.37 42.40 24.34
CA ASN A 173 33.86 41.06 24.00
C ASN A 173 32.88 40.31 23.10
N ALA A 174 32.42 41.00 22.06
CA ALA A 174 31.54 40.43 21.04
C ALA A 174 32.19 39.18 20.43
N THR A 175 31.41 38.11 20.31
CA THR A 175 31.79 36.85 19.65
C THR A 175 30.76 36.55 18.57
N VAL A 176 29.56 36.15 18.94
CA VAL A 176 28.40 36.07 18.03
C VAL A 176 27.19 36.60 18.76
N GLY A 177 26.31 37.32 18.07
CA GLY A 177 25.04 37.75 18.64
C GLY A 177 24.11 38.41 17.64
N ARG A 178 22.97 38.88 18.14
CA ARG A 178 21.96 39.59 17.37
C ARG A 178 21.60 40.92 18.02
N ILE A 179 21.22 41.88 17.20
CA ILE A 179 20.68 43.19 17.58
C ILE A 179 19.29 43.30 16.96
N LEU A 180 18.30 43.57 17.79
CA LEU A 180 16.92 43.83 17.34
C LEU A 180 16.53 45.25 17.75
N SER A 181 15.91 45.99 16.84
CA SER A 181 15.28 47.27 17.18
C SER A 181 14.02 47.02 18.02
N PRO A 182 13.77 47.80 19.08
CA PRO A 182 12.46 47.80 19.72
C PRO A 182 11.38 48.35 18.76
N PRO A 183 10.09 47.98 18.95
CA PRO A 183 9.00 48.58 18.20
C PRO A 183 8.94 50.10 18.47
N PRO A 184 8.68 50.93 17.45
CA PRO A 184 8.54 52.36 17.63
C PRO A 184 7.33 52.70 18.53
N PRO A 185 7.38 53.82 19.27
CA PRO A 185 6.32 54.19 20.20
C PRO A 185 4.99 54.44 19.46
N SER A 186 3.94 53.70 19.84
CA SER A 186 2.59 53.90 19.28
C SER A 186 2.07 55.30 19.64
N VAL A 187 1.49 56.01 18.66
CA VAL A 187 0.86 57.33 18.83
C VAL A 187 -0.36 57.22 19.76
N SER A 188 -0.14 57.22 21.07
CA SER A 188 -1.21 57.41 22.03
C SER A 188 -1.44 58.90 22.23
N ASN A 189 -2.71 59.32 22.20
CA ASN A 189 -3.15 60.67 22.49
C ASN A 189 -2.59 61.12 23.84
N HIS A 190 -1.50 61.89 23.84
CA HIS A 190 -1.15 63.05 24.66
C HIS A 190 0.39 63.17 24.81
N SER A 191 0.92 64.19 24.12
CA SER A 191 2.19 64.91 24.39
C SER A 191 3.53 64.16 24.26
N ASN A 192 4.29 64.64 23.26
CA ASN A 192 5.69 64.37 22.89
C ASN A 192 5.90 63.13 22.03
N GLY A 193 5.75 63.31 20.71
CA GLY A 193 6.33 62.41 19.72
C GLY A 193 7.84 62.40 19.89
N ASN A 194 8.34 61.33 20.49
CA ASN A 194 9.77 61.08 20.57
C ASN A 194 10.09 60.09 19.46
N ASN A 195 10.87 60.53 18.46
CA ASN A 195 11.47 59.64 17.48
C ASN A 195 12.31 58.59 18.23
N LEU A 196 12.23 57.35 17.76
CA LEU A 196 13.07 56.27 18.23
C LEU A 196 14.52 56.56 17.82
N SER A 197 15.44 56.61 18.78
CA SER A 197 16.88 56.83 18.53
C SER A 197 17.68 55.78 19.28
N CYS A 198 18.24 54.83 18.55
CA CYS A 198 19.03 53.73 19.09
C CYS A 198 20.50 53.90 18.70
N HIS A 199 21.39 53.64 19.66
CA HIS A 199 22.83 53.59 19.41
C HIS A 199 23.42 52.30 19.95
N TRP A 200 24.09 51.52 19.11
CA TRP A 200 24.79 50.31 19.54
C TRP A 200 26.29 50.45 19.31
N LEU A 201 27.07 50.07 20.32
CA LEU A 201 28.52 49.93 20.22
C LEU A 201 28.87 48.45 20.37
N ILE A 202 29.54 47.87 19.37
CA ILE A 202 29.99 46.49 19.38
C ILE A 202 31.51 46.50 19.45
N GLU A 203 32.08 45.83 20.45
CA GLU A 203 33.52 45.74 20.66
C GLU A 203 33.95 44.27 20.72
N ALA A 204 34.67 43.83 19.69
CA ALA A 204 35.32 42.53 19.60
C ALA A 204 36.68 42.53 20.31
N LYS A 205 37.25 41.34 20.48
CA LYS A 205 38.61 41.16 20.98
C LYS A 205 39.61 41.84 20.05
N GLU A 206 40.72 42.34 20.60
CA GLU A 206 41.81 42.93 19.82
C GLU A 206 42.38 41.90 18.81
N GLY A 207 42.52 42.33 17.56
CA GLY A 207 42.91 41.46 16.44
C GLY A 207 41.76 40.65 15.82
N HIS A 208 40.50 40.95 16.16
CA HIS A 208 39.32 40.41 15.47
C HIS A 208 38.59 41.54 14.75
N ARG A 209 37.97 41.20 13.62
CA ARG A 209 37.05 42.05 12.87
C ARG A 209 35.62 41.60 13.12
N LEU A 210 34.68 42.48 12.81
CA LEU A 210 33.25 42.25 12.97
C LEU A 210 32.60 42.16 11.59
N HIS A 211 31.90 41.07 11.33
CA HIS A 211 30.97 40.94 10.22
C HIS A 211 29.56 41.22 10.72
N LEU A 212 28.81 42.06 10.00
CA LEU A 212 27.40 42.34 10.23
C LEU A 212 26.57 41.78 9.08
N HIS A 213 25.62 40.94 9.41
CA HIS A 213 24.66 40.39 8.47
C HIS A 213 23.27 40.98 8.73
N PHE A 214 22.61 41.45 7.66
CA PHE A 214 21.28 42.04 7.71
C PHE A 214 20.22 40.95 7.56
N GLU A 215 19.52 40.63 8.65
CA GLU A 215 18.46 39.62 8.61
C GLU A 215 17.10 40.25 8.28
N ARG A 216 16.90 41.50 8.73
CA ARG A 216 15.73 42.31 8.39
C ARG A 216 16.08 43.78 8.45
N ILE A 217 15.65 44.51 7.44
CA ILE A 217 15.63 45.96 7.42
C ILE A 217 14.32 46.39 6.77
N ALA A 218 13.54 47.18 7.50
CA ALA A 218 12.22 47.66 7.08
C ALA A 218 12.11 49.11 7.54
N LEU A 219 12.89 49.97 6.88
CA LEU A 219 12.95 51.40 7.12
C LEU A 219 12.02 52.12 6.14
N ASP A 220 11.32 53.15 6.61
CA ASP A 220 10.68 54.12 5.72
C ASP A 220 11.75 54.97 5.01
N GLU A 221 11.72 55.03 3.68
CA GLU A 221 12.76 55.70 2.86
C GLU A 221 12.84 57.22 3.11
N ASP A 222 11.74 57.84 3.57
CA ASP A 222 11.67 59.29 3.78
C ASP A 222 11.95 59.72 5.23
N ASP A 223 11.71 58.84 6.21
CA ASP A 223 11.65 59.21 7.64
C ASP A 223 12.57 58.37 8.56
N ASP A 224 12.96 57.16 8.16
CA ASP A 224 13.80 56.25 8.95
C ASP A 224 15.21 56.16 8.38
N LYS A 225 16.22 56.11 9.26
CA LYS A 225 17.63 56.10 8.87
C LYS A 225 18.47 55.15 9.71
N LEU A 226 19.33 54.38 9.05
CA LEU A 226 20.35 53.52 9.65
C LEU A 226 21.75 53.87 9.15
N ILE A 227 22.66 54.15 10.08
CA ILE A 227 24.07 54.38 9.77
C ILE A 227 24.94 53.39 10.54
N VAL A 228 25.86 52.74 9.84
CA VAL A 228 26.88 51.85 10.42
C VAL A 228 28.25 52.48 10.21
N ARG A 229 29.08 52.55 11.25
CA ARG A 229 30.41 53.16 11.21
C ARG A 229 31.50 52.21 11.71
N SER A 230 32.66 52.24 11.06
CA SER A 230 33.86 51.50 11.48
C SER A 230 34.60 52.28 12.56
N GLY A 231 34.36 51.95 13.84
CA GLY A 231 34.97 52.64 14.96
C GLY A 231 34.08 52.66 16.21
N ASN A 232 34.48 53.45 17.20
CA ASN A 232 33.86 53.46 18.53
C ASN A 232 32.98 54.70 18.80
N SER A 233 32.79 55.58 17.81
CA SER A 233 32.06 56.84 17.98
C SER A 233 31.26 57.25 16.74
N SER A 234 30.33 58.17 16.90
CA SER A 234 29.50 58.75 15.83
C SER A 234 30.27 59.55 14.78
N VAL A 235 31.55 59.87 15.03
CA VAL A 235 32.43 60.62 14.11
C VAL A 235 33.29 59.69 13.25
N SER A 236 33.23 58.38 13.50
CA SER A 236 34.02 57.40 12.76
C SER A 236 33.53 57.30 11.30
N PRO A 237 34.37 56.82 10.35
CA PRO A 237 33.98 56.69 8.95
C PRO A 237 32.73 55.81 8.77
N PRO A 238 31.72 56.24 7.97
CA PRO A 238 30.58 55.41 7.65
C PRO A 238 30.98 54.25 6.74
N LEU A 239 30.51 53.06 7.08
CA LEU A 239 30.56 51.85 6.23
C LEU A 239 29.27 51.68 5.43
N PHE A 240 28.15 52.20 5.95
CA PHE A 240 26.84 52.10 5.33
C PHE A 240 25.95 53.25 5.81
N ASP A 241 25.23 53.87 4.88
CA ASP A 241 24.20 54.86 5.13
C ASP A 241 22.96 54.52 4.28
N SER A 242 21.83 54.22 4.93
CA SER A 242 20.59 53.81 4.25
C SER A 242 20.04 54.84 3.26
N ASP A 243 20.38 56.13 3.41
CA ASP A 243 19.91 57.17 2.48
C ASP A 243 20.69 57.19 1.16
N LEU A 244 21.88 56.57 1.16
CA LEU A 244 22.86 56.67 0.08
C LEU A 244 23.13 55.32 -0.58
N ASP A 245 23.04 54.24 0.20
CA ASP A 245 23.50 52.91 -0.18
C ASP A 245 22.37 51.88 -0.03
N ASP A 246 22.23 51.00 -1.03
CA ASP A 246 21.41 49.80 -0.91
C ASP A 246 22.05 48.82 0.08
N VAL A 247 21.21 48.02 0.75
CA VAL A 247 21.65 47.06 1.77
C VAL A 247 22.55 46.00 1.12
N PRO A 248 23.80 45.83 1.58
CA PRO A 248 24.74 44.92 0.95
C PRO A 248 24.37 43.45 1.18
N GLU A 249 24.27 42.67 0.10
CA GLU A 249 23.91 41.25 0.14
C GLU A 249 24.87 40.40 0.99
N ARG A 250 26.17 40.73 0.99
CA ARG A 250 27.21 40.03 1.79
C ARG A 250 27.35 40.55 3.21
N GLY A 251 26.51 41.52 3.62
CA GLY A 251 26.67 42.23 4.87
C GLY A 251 27.83 43.24 4.86
N LEU A 252 28.20 43.72 6.05
CA LEU A 252 29.26 44.72 6.24
C LEU A 252 30.42 44.13 7.03
N LEU A 253 31.63 44.48 6.62
CA LEU A 253 32.87 44.11 7.30
C LEU A 253 33.49 45.33 7.98
N SER A 254 33.83 45.21 9.25
CA SER A 254 34.55 46.25 9.96
C SER A 254 36.04 46.27 9.60
N GLU A 255 36.62 47.46 9.55
CA GLU A 255 38.07 47.65 9.42
C GLU A 255 38.78 47.59 10.78
N SER A 256 38.03 47.71 11.87
CA SER A 256 38.54 47.72 13.25
C SER A 256 37.80 46.70 14.12
N SER A 257 38.25 46.47 15.35
CA SER A 257 37.55 45.60 16.31
C SER A 257 36.28 46.26 16.91
N THR A 258 35.84 47.41 16.37
CA THR A 258 34.69 48.15 16.88
C THR A 258 33.75 48.61 15.77
N LEU A 259 32.45 48.50 16.03
CA LEU A 259 31.39 49.03 15.18
C LEU A 259 30.42 49.90 15.98
N TYR A 260 30.04 51.03 15.38
CA TYR A 260 29.06 51.95 15.95
C TYR A 260 27.85 52.05 15.02
N LEU A 261 26.67 51.68 15.52
CA LEU A 261 25.41 51.66 14.77
C LEU A 261 24.47 52.71 15.34
N GLU A 262 23.78 53.41 14.44
CA GLU A 262 22.82 54.45 14.77
C GLU A 262 21.55 54.24 13.95
N LEU A 263 20.43 53.99 14.63
CA LEU A 263 19.10 53.89 14.03
C LEU A 263 18.24 55.02 14.55
N THR A 264 17.70 55.82 13.63
CA THR A 264 16.70 56.84 13.92
C THR A 264 15.43 56.49 13.16
N ALA A 265 14.32 56.36 13.87
CA ALA A 265 13.05 56.04 13.25
C ALA A 265 11.90 56.85 13.87
N ASP A 266 10.88 57.12 13.09
CA ASP A 266 9.70 57.85 13.55
C ASP A 266 8.58 56.90 14.01
N SER A 267 7.33 57.39 14.16
CA SER A 267 6.20 56.53 14.53
C SER A 267 5.75 55.66 13.35
N SER A 268 6.46 54.58 13.07
CA SER A 268 6.09 53.66 11.99
C SER A 268 5.11 52.57 12.44
N SER A 269 4.29 52.08 11.51
CA SER A 269 3.36 50.96 11.74
C SER A 269 4.06 49.59 11.77
N ILE A 270 5.39 49.57 11.64
CA ILE A 270 6.19 48.35 11.50
C ILE A 270 6.78 47.99 12.88
N PRO A 271 6.40 46.85 13.49
CA PRO A 271 6.80 46.51 14.87
C PRO A 271 8.28 46.10 15.00
N LEU A 272 8.98 45.79 13.91
CA LEU A 272 10.41 45.45 13.90
C LEU A 272 11.07 46.04 12.65
N LEU A 273 11.87 47.10 12.87
CA LEU A 273 12.55 47.87 11.84
C LEU A 273 13.88 47.27 11.44
N LEU A 274 14.62 46.72 12.41
CA LEU A 274 15.99 46.26 12.22
C LEU A 274 16.25 44.95 12.98
N ALA A 275 16.77 43.96 12.28
CA ALA A 275 17.37 42.76 12.85
C ALA A 275 18.73 42.52 12.19
N LEU A 276 19.78 42.55 13.00
CA LEU A 276 21.16 42.35 12.57
C LEU A 276 21.79 41.20 13.34
N ARG A 277 22.55 40.36 12.65
CA ARG A 277 23.46 39.39 13.26
C ARG A 277 24.87 39.93 13.17
N TYR A 278 25.66 39.75 14.22
CA TYR A 278 27.08 40.10 14.22
C TYR A 278 27.94 38.91 14.63
N GLU A 279 29.11 38.81 14.03
CA GLU A 279 30.14 37.83 14.35
C GLU A 279 31.51 38.51 14.42
N ALA A 280 32.29 38.16 15.43
CA ALA A 280 33.69 38.52 15.57
C ALA A 280 34.57 37.36 15.14
N PHE A 281 35.42 37.60 14.15
CA PHE A 281 36.30 36.59 13.57
C PHE A 281 37.72 37.15 13.42
N ASP A 282 38.72 36.26 13.37
CA ASP A 282 40.12 36.64 13.18
C ASP A 282 40.49 36.76 11.69
N ASP A 283 41.69 37.24 11.40
CA ASP A 283 42.14 37.46 10.02
C ASP A 283 42.61 36.16 9.31
N GLU A 284 42.49 34.99 9.94
CA GLU A 284 42.99 33.71 9.41
C GLU A 284 41.88 32.85 8.76
N HIS A 285 40.61 33.18 9.00
CA HIS A 285 39.44 32.39 8.58
C HIS A 285 38.35 33.27 7.97
N CYS A 286 37.47 32.67 7.17
CA CYS A 286 36.25 33.35 6.73
C CYS A 286 35.18 33.35 7.82
N TRP A 287 34.26 34.32 7.79
CA TRP A 287 33.13 34.40 8.72
C TRP A 287 32.12 33.26 8.49
N GLU A 288 31.36 32.88 9.52
CA GLU A 288 30.34 31.85 9.41
C GLU A 288 29.18 32.32 8.51
N PRO A 289 28.82 31.58 7.45
CA PRO A 289 27.69 31.96 6.63
C PRO A 289 26.37 31.90 7.38
N TYR A 290 25.41 32.68 6.90
CA TYR A 290 24.05 32.64 7.40
C TYR A 290 23.07 32.44 6.25
N MET A 291 22.11 31.55 6.48
CA MET A 291 21.03 31.29 5.54
C MET A 291 19.69 31.25 6.30
N PRO A 292 18.82 32.26 6.14
CA PRO A 292 17.47 32.17 6.68
C PRO A 292 16.67 31.11 5.93
N HIS A 293 15.84 30.37 6.64
CA HIS A 293 14.95 29.34 6.05
C HIS A 293 15.69 28.25 5.25
N GLY A 294 16.94 27.97 5.60
CA GLY A 294 17.74 26.90 5.00
C GLY A 294 18.76 26.34 5.98
N ASN A 295 19.64 25.50 5.45
CA ASN A 295 20.76 24.93 6.17
C ASN A 295 21.96 24.83 5.23
N PHE A 296 23.16 24.77 5.80
CA PHE A 296 24.38 24.63 5.03
C PHE A 296 25.27 23.52 5.60
N SER A 297 26.11 22.95 4.73
CA SER A 297 27.12 21.98 5.13
C SER A 297 28.50 22.46 4.67
N SER A 298 29.45 22.47 5.60
CA SER A 298 30.83 22.91 5.38
C SER A 298 31.76 21.71 5.26
N SER A 299 32.79 21.83 4.41
CA SER A 299 33.90 20.87 4.35
C SER A 299 34.79 20.92 5.60
N ASP A 300 34.89 22.08 6.25
CA ASP A 300 35.67 22.30 7.47
C ASP A 300 34.94 23.30 8.40
N ILE A 301 34.74 22.93 9.65
CA ILE A 301 34.05 23.75 10.66
C ILE A 301 34.87 24.96 11.12
N THR A 302 36.16 25.01 10.76
CA THR A 302 37.06 26.12 11.09
C THR A 302 37.10 27.21 10.01
N TYR A 303 36.42 27.02 8.87
CA TYR A 303 36.30 28.00 7.79
C TYR A 303 37.66 28.55 7.29
N GLN A 304 38.70 27.71 7.30
CA GLN A 304 40.03 28.03 6.76
C GLN A 304 40.00 28.26 5.24
N LEU A 305 41.06 28.89 4.73
CA LEU A 305 41.27 29.06 3.28
C LEU A 305 41.08 27.75 2.50
N GLY A 306 40.29 27.80 1.43
CA GLY A 306 39.89 26.66 0.62
C GLY A 306 38.70 25.86 1.16
N THR A 307 38.10 26.26 2.29
CA THR A 307 36.85 25.67 2.79
C THR A 307 35.72 25.95 1.81
N THR A 308 34.91 24.93 1.50
CA THR A 308 33.73 25.04 0.65
C THR A 308 32.46 24.81 1.45
N ILE A 309 31.45 25.64 1.24
CA ILE A 309 30.16 25.57 1.89
C ILE A 309 29.06 25.36 0.87
N THR A 310 28.19 24.39 1.12
CA THR A 310 27.07 24.03 0.25
C THR A 310 25.75 24.30 0.95
N PHE A 311 24.83 24.94 0.24
CA PHE A 311 23.57 25.41 0.81
C PHE A 311 22.37 24.59 0.36
N THR A 312 21.38 24.47 1.24
CA THR A 312 20.12 23.76 0.99
C THR A 312 18.95 24.50 1.64
N CYS A 313 17.91 24.84 0.87
CA CYS A 313 16.73 25.49 1.41
C CYS A 313 15.85 24.51 2.21
N SER A 314 15.13 25.03 3.20
CA SER A 314 14.13 24.25 3.93
C SER A 314 12.95 23.88 3.02
N PRO A 315 12.19 22.80 3.33
CA PRO A 315 11.05 22.39 2.52
C PRO A 315 10.04 23.53 2.30
N GLY A 316 9.69 23.78 1.04
CA GLY A 316 8.77 24.86 0.63
C GLY A 316 9.46 26.19 0.27
N PHE A 317 10.77 26.29 0.46
CA PHE A 317 11.59 27.42 0.01
C PHE A 317 12.48 27.01 -1.17
N VAL A 318 12.73 27.95 -2.08
CA VAL A 318 13.57 27.76 -3.27
C VAL A 318 14.66 28.83 -3.31
N MET A 319 15.85 28.47 -3.81
CA MET A 319 16.96 29.41 -4.01
C MET A 319 16.64 30.39 -5.15
N GLU A 320 16.54 31.68 -4.85
CA GLU A 320 16.24 32.72 -5.84
C GLU A 320 17.51 33.42 -6.36
N GLN A 321 18.43 33.75 -5.45
CA GLN A 321 19.65 34.51 -5.71
C GLN A 321 20.84 33.91 -4.95
N GLY A 322 22.07 34.20 -5.39
CA GLY A 322 23.32 33.73 -4.79
C GLY A 322 23.81 32.38 -5.29
N SER A 323 24.99 31.95 -4.83
CA SER A 323 25.59 30.68 -5.24
C SER A 323 25.24 29.55 -4.27
N GLY A 324 24.73 28.43 -4.79
CA GLY A 324 24.50 27.22 -3.99
C GLY A 324 25.77 26.63 -3.36
N THR A 325 26.95 27.11 -3.76
CA THR A 325 28.24 26.73 -3.16
C THR A 325 29.22 27.90 -3.16
N ILE A 326 29.84 28.17 -2.01
CA ILE A 326 30.86 29.23 -1.84
C ILE A 326 32.18 28.65 -1.33
N GLU A 327 33.28 29.35 -1.57
CA GLU A 327 34.64 28.97 -1.17
C GLU A 327 35.36 30.13 -0.49
N CYS A 328 36.08 29.84 0.60
CA CYS A 328 36.91 30.81 1.33
C CYS A 328 38.21 31.04 0.55
N VAL A 329 38.39 32.26 0.05
CA VAL A 329 39.49 32.64 -0.84
C VAL A 329 40.30 33.79 -0.27
N ASP A 330 41.43 34.10 -0.93
CA ASP A 330 42.38 35.17 -0.61
C ASP A 330 43.18 34.97 0.71
N PRO A 331 44.45 34.52 0.62
CA PRO A 331 45.30 34.30 1.80
C PRO A 331 45.69 35.56 2.57
N SER A 332 45.54 36.75 1.97
CA SER A 332 45.91 38.02 2.59
C SER A 332 44.74 38.74 3.26
N ASN A 333 43.53 38.42 2.84
CA ASN A 333 42.28 38.91 3.42
C ASN A 333 41.18 37.86 3.18
N PRO A 334 41.10 36.81 4.03
CA PRO A 334 40.14 35.73 3.83
C PRO A 334 38.70 36.22 3.70
N HIS A 335 38.03 35.86 2.61
CA HIS A 335 36.62 36.18 2.36
C HIS A 335 35.96 35.14 1.45
N TRP A 336 34.63 35.08 1.47
CA TRP A 336 33.87 34.22 0.55
C TRP A 336 33.91 34.77 -0.88
N ASN A 337 34.15 33.88 -1.85
CA ASN A 337 34.21 34.23 -3.27
C ASN A 337 32.87 34.75 -3.82
N ASP A 338 31.75 34.21 -3.33
CA ASP A 338 30.39 34.57 -3.71
C ASP A 338 29.50 34.86 -2.49
N SER A 339 28.33 35.46 -2.73
CA SER A 339 27.31 35.74 -1.69
C SER A 339 26.49 34.47 -1.36
N GLU A 340 26.05 34.37 -0.10
CA GLU A 340 25.14 33.34 0.36
C GLU A 340 23.79 33.38 -0.40
N PRO A 341 23.16 32.24 -0.71
CA PRO A 341 21.90 32.28 -1.43
C PRO A 341 20.69 32.64 -0.54
N VAL A 342 19.68 33.23 -1.16
CA VAL A 342 18.44 33.63 -0.49
C VAL A 342 17.34 32.60 -0.78
N CYS A 343 16.83 31.96 0.27
CA CYS A 343 15.72 31.00 0.21
C CYS A 343 14.37 31.71 0.40
N ARG A 344 13.48 31.65 -0.60
CA ARG A 344 12.14 32.26 -0.54
C ARG A 344 11.03 31.30 -0.92
N ALA A 345 9.85 31.52 -0.34
CA ALA A 345 8.61 30.90 -0.78
C ALA A 345 8.12 31.61 -2.05
N LEU A 346 8.29 30.96 -3.20
CA LEU A 346 7.93 31.53 -4.50
C LEU A 346 6.46 31.33 -4.85
N CYS A 347 5.95 32.22 -5.69
CA CYS A 347 4.59 32.14 -6.24
C CYS A 347 4.54 31.11 -7.38
N GLY A 348 3.98 29.94 -7.09
CA GLY A 348 3.79 28.87 -8.06
C GLY A 348 5.04 28.00 -8.33
N GLY A 349 4.89 27.04 -9.22
CA GLY A 349 5.95 26.12 -9.65
C GLY A 349 5.49 24.69 -9.88
N GLU A 350 6.36 23.89 -10.50
CA GLU A 350 6.14 22.45 -10.70
C GLU A 350 6.82 21.65 -9.59
N LEU A 351 6.11 20.65 -9.05
CA LEU A 351 6.51 19.84 -7.91
C LEU A 351 6.41 18.36 -8.28
N THR A 352 7.55 17.67 -8.30
CA THR A 352 7.64 16.25 -8.72
C THR A 352 8.06 15.30 -7.61
N GLU A 353 8.33 15.81 -6.42
CA GLU A 353 8.74 15.00 -5.27
C GLU A 353 7.56 14.19 -4.72
N PRO A 354 7.78 13.00 -4.14
CA PRO A 354 6.69 12.18 -3.61
C PRO A 354 6.05 12.78 -2.35
N MET A 355 6.71 13.75 -1.73
CA MET A 355 6.17 14.57 -0.66
C MET A 355 6.85 15.93 -0.65
N GLY A 356 6.16 16.95 -0.16
CA GLY A 356 6.74 18.28 -0.04
C GLY A 356 5.84 19.26 0.70
N THR A 357 6.26 20.52 0.70
CA THR A 357 5.58 21.61 1.39
C THR A 357 5.33 22.74 0.41
N ILE A 358 4.13 23.30 0.44
CA ILE A 358 3.73 24.50 -0.30
C ILE A 358 3.41 25.57 0.74
N LEU A 359 4.05 26.73 0.57
CA LEU A 359 3.90 27.89 1.42
C LEU A 359 3.26 29.01 0.62
N SER A 360 2.53 29.91 1.29
CA SER A 360 2.13 31.16 0.64
C SER A 360 3.36 31.97 0.23
N PRO A 361 3.26 32.78 -0.84
CA PRO A 361 4.36 33.67 -1.24
C PRO A 361 4.83 34.55 -0.08
N ASP A 362 6.14 34.74 0.03
CA ASP A 362 6.80 35.52 1.09
C ASP A 362 6.70 34.95 2.52
N TRP A 363 6.18 33.73 2.70
CA TRP A 363 6.14 33.06 4.01
C TRP A 363 7.51 33.09 4.71
N PRO A 364 7.59 33.43 6.01
CA PRO A 364 6.51 33.58 7.00
C PRO A 364 5.86 34.98 7.03
N GLN A 365 6.26 35.89 6.15
CA GLN A 365 5.62 37.20 6.03
C GLN A 365 4.26 37.08 5.34
N SER A 366 3.44 38.13 5.50
CA SER A 366 2.17 38.21 4.78
C SER A 366 2.40 38.35 3.28
N TYR A 367 1.65 37.55 2.51
CA TYR A 367 1.67 37.59 1.05
C TYR A 367 1.12 38.92 0.50
N SER A 368 1.67 39.34 -0.63
CA SER A 368 1.29 40.56 -1.34
C SER A 368 -0.12 40.50 -1.95
N LYS A 369 -0.66 41.67 -2.34
CA LYS A 369 -1.95 41.80 -3.03
C LYS A 369 -1.83 41.60 -4.54
N GLY A 370 -2.91 41.18 -5.21
CA GLY A 370 -2.94 40.99 -6.67
C GLY A 370 -2.10 39.81 -7.18
N LEU A 371 -1.88 38.77 -6.36
CA LEU A 371 -1.15 37.57 -6.73
C LEU A 371 -2.07 36.56 -7.44
N ASP A 372 -1.52 35.83 -8.42
CA ASP A 372 -2.16 34.68 -9.07
C ASP A 372 -1.11 33.57 -9.20
N CYS A 373 -1.02 32.73 -8.17
CA CYS A 373 0.01 31.70 -8.04
C CYS A 373 -0.55 30.33 -8.38
N VAL A 374 0.18 29.56 -9.19
CA VAL A 374 -0.23 28.20 -9.61
C VAL A 374 0.86 27.20 -9.30
N TRP A 375 0.56 26.21 -8.46
CA TRP A 375 1.43 25.06 -8.19
C TRP A 375 0.86 23.81 -8.85
N GLN A 376 1.72 23.05 -9.54
CA GLN A 376 1.37 21.80 -10.20
C GLN A 376 2.15 20.66 -9.57
N ILE A 377 1.45 19.70 -8.97
CA ILE A 377 2.04 18.52 -8.35
C ILE A 377 1.89 17.34 -9.30
N HIS A 378 3.02 16.74 -9.67
CA HIS A 378 3.11 15.55 -10.50
C HIS A 378 3.63 14.37 -9.67
N GLY A 379 2.71 13.50 -9.27
CA GLY A 379 3.03 12.26 -8.58
C GLY A 379 3.08 11.05 -9.50
N ASN A 380 3.36 9.89 -8.93
CA ASN A 380 3.31 8.61 -9.62
C ASN A 380 1.89 8.25 -10.10
N GLU A 381 1.73 7.83 -11.36
CA GLU A 381 0.46 7.46 -12.02
C GLU A 381 -0.39 6.44 -11.25
N GLU A 382 0.22 5.59 -10.42
CA GLU A 382 -0.48 4.55 -9.63
C GLU A 382 -0.92 5.03 -8.24
N LYS A 383 -0.64 6.29 -7.89
CA LYS A 383 -0.92 6.85 -6.56
C LYS A 383 -1.82 8.08 -6.65
N ARG A 384 -2.38 8.45 -5.50
CA ARG A 384 -3.13 9.70 -5.30
C ARG A 384 -2.28 10.68 -4.49
N ILE A 385 -2.64 11.94 -4.54
CA ILE A 385 -2.00 13.00 -3.76
C ILE A 385 -2.94 13.40 -2.63
N GLU A 386 -2.45 13.27 -1.40
CA GLU A 386 -3.10 13.83 -0.23
C GLU A 386 -2.46 15.18 0.11
N LEU A 387 -3.29 16.21 0.22
CA LEU A 387 -2.94 17.52 0.74
C LEU A 387 -3.40 17.63 2.20
N ASP A 388 -2.46 17.87 3.09
CA ASP A 388 -2.66 18.15 4.49
C ASP A 388 -2.49 19.66 4.72
N VAL A 389 -3.61 20.39 4.72
CA VAL A 389 -3.64 21.83 4.94
C VAL A 389 -3.54 22.09 6.44
N GLN A 390 -2.35 22.45 6.91
CA GLN A 390 -2.11 22.68 8.34
C GLN A 390 -2.59 24.05 8.78
N ILE A 391 -2.27 25.07 7.97
CA ILE A 391 -2.62 26.46 8.25
C ILE A 391 -3.30 27.00 6.99
N LEU A 392 -4.50 27.53 7.15
CA LEU A 392 -5.17 28.35 6.13
C LEU A 392 -5.69 29.61 6.82
N ASN A 393 -4.96 30.70 6.64
CA ASN A 393 -5.32 32.03 7.13
C ASN A 393 -5.13 33.04 6.00
N ILE A 394 -6.03 32.95 5.01
CA ILE A 394 -6.11 33.88 3.87
C ILE A 394 -7.24 34.89 4.11
N ARG A 395 -7.23 36.02 3.40
CA ARG A 395 -8.32 37.00 3.53
C ARG A 395 -9.62 36.40 2.99
N HIS A 396 -10.74 37.01 3.39
CA HIS A 396 -12.08 36.57 2.98
C HIS A 396 -12.39 36.88 1.52
N THR A 397 -11.65 37.82 0.92
CA THR A 397 -11.68 38.19 -0.50
C THR A 397 -10.75 37.34 -1.37
N ASP A 398 -9.75 36.71 -0.75
CA ASP A 398 -8.79 35.86 -1.44
C ASP A 398 -9.31 34.41 -1.55
N VAL A 399 -8.81 33.70 -2.56
CA VAL A 399 -9.32 32.38 -2.92
C VAL A 399 -8.19 31.39 -3.15
N LEU A 400 -8.25 30.23 -2.48
CA LEU A 400 -7.41 29.07 -2.76
C LEU A 400 -8.26 27.97 -3.38
N THR A 401 -7.94 27.58 -4.61
CA THR A 401 -8.67 26.55 -5.37
C THR A 401 -7.77 25.35 -5.63
N VAL A 402 -8.28 24.15 -5.36
CA VAL A 402 -7.58 22.88 -5.59
C VAL A 402 -8.31 22.10 -6.69
N PHE A 403 -7.57 21.70 -7.72
CA PHE A 403 -8.05 21.02 -8.90
C PHE A 403 -7.47 19.60 -9.02
N ASP A 404 -8.30 18.64 -9.41
CA ASP A 404 -7.96 17.23 -9.64
C ASP A 404 -7.46 17.02 -11.07
N GLY A 405 -6.20 17.37 -11.31
CA GLY A 405 -5.53 17.23 -12.61
C GLY A 405 -4.47 18.31 -12.82
N ARG A 406 -3.76 18.22 -13.96
CA ARG A 406 -2.65 19.12 -14.34
C ARG A 406 -2.98 20.57 -14.69
N ASP A 407 -4.23 20.89 -15.03
CA ASP A 407 -4.58 22.21 -15.57
C ASP A 407 -5.75 22.83 -14.79
N LEU A 408 -5.90 24.16 -14.87
CA LEU A 408 -6.99 24.93 -14.26
C LEU A 408 -8.39 24.62 -14.84
N MET A 409 -8.47 23.77 -15.87
CA MET A 409 -9.72 23.31 -16.47
C MET A 409 -10.21 21.98 -15.89
N SER A 410 -9.43 21.34 -15.01
CA SER A 410 -9.79 20.07 -14.40
C SER A 410 -10.85 20.23 -13.29
N HIS A 411 -11.29 19.12 -12.71
CA HIS A 411 -12.38 19.15 -11.73
C HIS A 411 -11.94 19.80 -10.43
N VAL A 412 -12.71 20.77 -9.93
CA VAL A 412 -12.41 21.43 -8.64
C VAL A 412 -12.76 20.49 -7.49
N ILE A 413 -11.75 20.10 -6.71
CA ILE A 413 -11.93 19.31 -5.48
C ILE A 413 -12.50 20.21 -4.38
N GLY A 414 -11.99 21.44 -4.28
CA GLY A 414 -12.41 22.41 -3.28
C GLY A 414 -11.94 23.82 -3.57
N GLN A 415 -12.75 24.78 -3.15
CA GLN A 415 -12.43 26.20 -3.16
C GLN A 415 -12.59 26.74 -1.73
N TYR A 416 -11.57 27.43 -1.24
CA TYR A 416 -11.47 27.87 0.15
C TYR A 416 -11.26 29.38 0.21
N LEU A 417 -11.97 30.02 1.13
CA LEU A 417 -11.90 31.46 1.41
C LEU A 417 -11.77 31.67 2.92
N GLY A 418 -11.07 32.73 3.32
CA GLY A 418 -10.90 33.08 4.73
C GLY A 418 -10.03 32.11 5.53
N SER A 419 -10.09 32.24 6.86
CA SER A 419 -9.37 31.35 7.77
C SER A 419 -10.15 30.06 8.06
N ARG A 420 -9.44 28.93 8.12
CA ARG A 420 -10.00 27.62 8.46
C ARG A 420 -9.03 26.80 9.31
N GLU A 421 -9.57 25.97 10.21
CA GLU A 421 -8.81 24.96 10.95
C GLU A 421 -8.25 23.86 10.02
N ARG A 422 -7.30 23.05 10.49
CA ARG A 422 -6.61 22.03 9.67
C ARG A 422 -7.60 21.06 8.99
N PHE A 423 -7.34 20.70 7.74
CA PHE A 423 -8.14 19.73 7.00
C PHE A 423 -7.32 19.01 5.93
N GLN A 424 -7.88 17.90 5.42
CA GLN A 424 -7.23 17.08 4.40
C GLN A 424 -8.07 17.01 3.13
N VAL A 425 -7.38 16.92 1.99
CA VAL A 425 -7.96 16.80 0.66
C VAL A 425 -7.21 15.71 -0.09
N VAL A 426 -7.92 14.76 -0.69
CA VAL A 426 -7.30 13.69 -1.49
C VAL A 426 -7.76 13.83 -2.93
N SER A 427 -6.82 13.81 -3.87
CA SER A 427 -7.10 13.85 -5.30
C SER A 427 -7.71 12.54 -5.81
N GLY A 428 -8.36 12.58 -6.97
CA GLY A 428 -8.82 11.39 -7.67
C GLY A 428 -7.68 10.69 -8.43
N GLY A 429 -6.70 11.46 -8.93
CA GLY A 429 -5.54 10.97 -9.68
C GLY A 429 -4.18 11.34 -9.10
N SER A 430 -3.13 11.19 -9.91
CA SER A 430 -1.73 11.47 -9.57
C SER A 430 -1.28 12.90 -9.88
N GLU A 431 -2.18 13.75 -10.36
CA GLU A 431 -1.89 15.15 -10.70
C GLU A 431 -2.84 16.08 -9.93
N VAL A 432 -2.30 17.14 -9.36
CA VAL A 432 -3.07 18.16 -8.64
C VAL A 432 -2.57 19.55 -9.01
N THR A 433 -3.48 20.47 -9.30
CA THR A 433 -3.17 21.88 -9.50
C THR A 433 -3.78 22.70 -8.38
N ILE A 434 -2.99 23.60 -7.79
CA ILE A 434 -3.43 24.51 -6.73
C ILE A 434 -3.26 25.93 -7.23
N GLN A 435 -4.33 26.72 -7.18
CA GLN A 435 -4.31 28.13 -7.56
C GLN A 435 -4.65 29.00 -6.35
N PHE A 436 -3.83 30.02 -6.09
CA PHE A 436 -4.08 31.04 -5.10
C PHE A 436 -4.21 32.41 -5.74
N GLN A 437 -5.32 33.09 -5.48
CA GLN A 437 -5.61 34.42 -6.01
C GLN A 437 -5.87 35.41 -4.88
N SER A 438 -5.13 36.52 -4.88
CA SER A 438 -5.30 37.61 -3.92
C SER A 438 -5.86 38.88 -4.56
N ASP A 439 -6.77 39.56 -3.84
CA ASP A 439 -7.48 40.74 -4.33
C ASP A 439 -6.52 41.96 -4.47
N PRO A 440 -6.45 42.65 -5.63
CA PRO A 440 -5.62 43.84 -5.82
C PRO A 440 -6.11 45.13 -5.13
N ASP A 441 -7.42 45.24 -4.81
CA ASP A 441 -8.07 46.49 -4.42
C ASP A 441 -8.36 46.64 -2.91
N ASP A 442 -7.90 45.69 -2.07
CA ASP A 442 -8.19 45.70 -0.63
C ASP A 442 -7.31 46.69 0.15
N SER A 443 -7.96 47.61 0.89
CA SER A 443 -7.33 48.64 1.73
C SER A 443 -7.17 48.22 3.20
N SER A 444 -7.60 47.02 3.59
CA SER A 444 -7.50 46.52 4.97
C SER A 444 -6.22 45.72 5.19
N PHE A 445 -5.14 46.39 5.61
CA PHE A 445 -3.92 45.73 6.06
C PHE A 445 -4.15 45.06 7.43
N ILE A 446 -4.78 43.89 7.42
CA ILE A 446 -4.82 42.97 8.57
C ILE A 446 -3.82 41.86 8.27
N LEU A 447 -2.87 41.62 9.19
CA LEU A 447 -1.87 40.55 9.06
C LEU A 447 -2.56 39.18 8.87
N SER A 448 -2.63 38.70 7.63
CA SER A 448 -2.96 37.31 7.32
C SER A 448 -1.66 36.50 7.27
N GLN A 449 -1.63 35.36 7.97
CA GLN A 449 -0.43 34.51 8.05
C GLN A 449 -0.22 33.66 6.80
N GLY A 450 -1.16 33.63 5.85
CA GLY A 450 -1.02 32.85 4.61
C GLY A 450 -1.46 31.40 4.78
N PHE A 451 -0.80 30.49 4.08
CA PHE A 451 -1.11 29.07 4.14
C PHE A 451 0.13 28.18 4.13
N LEU A 452 -0.01 27.02 4.76
CA LEU A 452 1.00 25.96 4.82
C LEU A 452 0.32 24.63 4.51
N ILE A 453 0.73 24.01 3.41
CA ILE A 453 0.17 22.76 2.89
C ILE A 453 1.30 21.74 2.76
N HIS A 454 1.18 20.60 3.41
CA HIS A 454 2.02 19.45 3.10
C HIS A 454 1.31 18.57 2.10
N TYR A 455 2.02 18.06 1.11
CA TYR A 455 1.49 17.06 0.20
C TYR A 455 2.30 15.79 0.28
N ARG A 456 1.65 14.65 0.04
CA ARG A 456 2.29 13.36 -0.07
C ARG A 456 1.53 12.44 -1.00
N GLU A 457 2.26 11.54 -1.65
CA GLU A 457 1.67 10.43 -2.39
C GLU A 457 1.09 9.39 -1.42
N VAL A 458 -0.16 9.01 -1.64
CA VAL A 458 -0.90 7.98 -0.91
C VAL A 458 -1.40 6.91 -1.87
N GLU A 459 -1.60 5.69 -1.37
CA GLU A 459 -2.21 4.64 -2.18
C GLU A 459 -3.66 5.02 -2.52
N PRO A 460 -4.16 4.68 -3.73
CA PRO A 460 -5.55 4.90 -4.07
C PRO A 460 -6.44 4.13 -3.09
N ASN A 461 -7.32 4.83 -2.36
CA ASN A 461 -8.27 4.22 -1.42
C ASN A 461 -9.41 3.46 -2.16
N ASP A 462 -9.06 2.70 -3.19
CA ASP A 462 -9.93 1.87 -4.03
C ASP A 462 -9.93 0.40 -3.56
N THR A 463 -9.54 0.16 -2.31
CA THR A 463 -9.43 -1.17 -1.74
C THR A 463 -10.73 -1.61 -1.06
N CYS A 464 -11.28 -2.74 -1.49
CA CYS A 464 -12.34 -3.44 -0.80
C CYS A 464 -11.90 -3.92 0.61
N PRO A 465 -12.85 -4.15 1.54
CA PRO A 465 -12.55 -4.68 2.88
C PRO A 465 -11.69 -5.94 2.84
N THR A 466 -10.81 -6.08 3.83
CA THR A 466 -9.89 -7.22 3.94
C THR A 466 -10.62 -8.55 3.92
N VAL A 467 -10.08 -9.48 3.13
CA VAL A 467 -10.72 -10.76 2.81
C VAL A 467 -10.58 -11.74 3.98
N PRO A 468 -11.68 -12.31 4.52
CA PRO A 468 -11.60 -13.33 5.55
C PRO A 468 -11.16 -14.68 4.97
N GLN A 469 -10.26 -15.37 5.66
CA GLN A 469 -9.91 -16.75 5.38
C GLN A 469 -11.07 -17.68 5.73
N ILE A 470 -11.27 -18.72 4.92
CA ILE A 470 -12.33 -19.72 5.14
C ILE A 470 -11.76 -21.00 5.73
N GLU A 471 -12.49 -21.64 6.64
CA GLU A 471 -12.06 -22.87 7.29
C GLU A 471 -12.07 -24.05 6.29
N PHE A 472 -11.05 -24.90 6.32
CA PHE A 472 -10.87 -26.03 5.39
C PHE A 472 -10.86 -25.62 3.90
N GLY A 473 -10.44 -24.39 3.58
CA GLY A 473 -10.28 -23.90 2.21
C GLY A 473 -9.21 -22.82 2.09
N TRP A 474 -8.93 -22.39 0.87
CA TRP A 474 -8.02 -21.29 0.54
C TRP A 474 -8.60 -20.48 -0.62
N PHE A 475 -8.00 -19.32 -0.90
CA PHE A 475 -8.34 -18.52 -2.08
C PHE A 475 -7.09 -18.08 -2.83
N SER A 476 -7.24 -17.84 -4.13
CA SER A 476 -6.27 -17.13 -4.96
C SER A 476 -6.83 -15.78 -5.40
N SER A 477 -5.97 -14.76 -5.45
CA SER A 477 -6.32 -13.42 -5.90
C SER A 477 -5.66 -13.12 -7.25
N SER A 478 -6.39 -12.40 -8.10
CA SER A 478 -5.86 -11.84 -9.36
C SER A 478 -4.87 -10.69 -9.15
N HIS A 479 -4.99 -9.94 -8.05
CA HIS A 479 -4.15 -8.78 -7.71
C HIS A 479 -3.49 -8.95 -6.33
N SER A 480 -2.38 -8.25 -6.10
CA SER A 480 -1.64 -8.26 -4.82
C SER A 480 -2.40 -7.57 -3.67
N SER A 481 -3.18 -6.54 -3.99
CA SER A 481 -4.07 -5.81 -3.07
C SER A 481 -5.54 -5.89 -3.55
N PRO A 482 -6.53 -5.81 -2.65
CA PRO A 482 -7.94 -6.00 -2.99
C PRO A 482 -8.55 -4.73 -3.62
N VAL A 483 -8.02 -4.29 -4.76
CA VAL A 483 -8.48 -3.11 -5.50
C VAL A 483 -9.73 -3.40 -6.33
N ARG A 484 -10.42 -2.36 -6.79
CA ARG A 484 -11.57 -2.48 -7.71
C ARG A 484 -11.27 -3.41 -8.89
N GLY A 485 -12.20 -4.32 -9.18
CA GLY A 485 -12.05 -5.34 -10.23
C GLY A 485 -11.24 -6.57 -9.80
N SER A 486 -10.69 -6.60 -8.59
CA SER A 486 -10.03 -7.80 -8.05
C SER A 486 -10.99 -8.97 -7.98
N VAL A 487 -10.60 -10.08 -8.59
CA VAL A 487 -11.29 -11.36 -8.57
C VAL A 487 -10.59 -12.30 -7.60
N LEU A 488 -11.36 -12.91 -6.69
CA LEU A 488 -10.92 -13.94 -5.75
C LEU A 488 -11.60 -15.26 -6.11
N THR A 489 -10.81 -16.34 -6.15
CA THR A 489 -11.31 -17.69 -6.42
C THR A 489 -11.06 -18.59 -5.22
N TYR A 490 -12.12 -19.12 -4.63
CA TYR A 490 -12.09 -19.99 -3.46
C TYR A 490 -12.05 -21.47 -3.84
N GLN A 491 -11.30 -22.25 -3.07
CA GLN A 491 -11.14 -23.68 -3.22
C GLN A 491 -11.16 -24.38 -1.85
N CYS A 492 -11.80 -25.54 -1.79
CA CYS A 492 -11.88 -26.33 -0.56
C CYS A 492 -10.82 -27.44 -0.52
N GLN A 493 -10.44 -27.84 0.68
CA GLN A 493 -9.56 -28.99 0.91
C GLN A 493 -10.19 -30.30 0.44
N PRO A 494 -9.37 -31.30 0.05
CA PRO A 494 -9.89 -32.61 -0.36
C PRO A 494 -10.85 -33.22 0.69
N GLY A 495 -12.05 -33.61 0.26
CA GLY A 495 -13.11 -34.13 1.14
C GLY A 495 -14.13 -33.10 1.59
N TYR A 496 -13.95 -31.83 1.22
CA TYR A 496 -14.91 -30.75 1.39
C TYR A 496 -15.35 -30.22 0.02
N ASP A 497 -16.59 -29.80 -0.08
CA ASP A 497 -17.18 -29.19 -1.27
C ASP A 497 -17.61 -27.76 -0.95
N ILE A 498 -17.63 -26.90 -1.97
CA ILE A 498 -17.88 -25.47 -1.81
C ILE A 498 -19.38 -25.20 -1.76
N SER A 499 -19.82 -24.53 -0.70
CA SER A 499 -21.20 -24.09 -0.51
C SER A 499 -21.22 -22.57 -0.51
N GLY A 500 -21.60 -21.99 -1.66
CA GLY A 500 -21.63 -20.55 -1.90
C GLY A 500 -21.09 -20.21 -3.29
N SER A 501 -20.72 -18.95 -3.50
CA SER A 501 -20.03 -18.54 -4.72
C SER A 501 -18.53 -18.81 -4.60
N ASP A 502 -18.00 -19.57 -5.54
CA ASP A 502 -16.58 -19.90 -5.67
C ASP A 502 -15.74 -18.72 -6.18
N ILE A 503 -16.38 -17.69 -6.74
CA ILE A 503 -15.72 -16.49 -7.26
C ILE A 503 -16.39 -15.24 -6.71
N ILE A 504 -15.61 -14.38 -6.05
CA ILE A 504 -16.10 -13.06 -5.60
C ILE A 504 -15.26 -11.94 -6.22
N THR A 505 -15.90 -10.82 -6.55
CA THR A 505 -15.25 -9.69 -7.24
C THR A 505 -15.44 -8.39 -6.47
N CYS A 506 -14.38 -7.59 -6.36
CA CYS A 506 -14.45 -6.25 -5.79
C CYS A 506 -15.15 -5.31 -6.78
N GLN A 507 -16.34 -4.85 -6.40
CA GLN A 507 -17.22 -4.04 -7.23
C GLN A 507 -16.82 -2.56 -7.22
N TRP A 508 -17.53 -1.78 -8.03
CA TRP A 508 -17.30 -0.34 -8.20
C TRP A 508 -17.70 0.51 -7.00
N ASP A 509 -18.49 -0.03 -6.08
CA ASP A 509 -18.89 0.57 -4.80
C ASP A 509 -17.96 0.16 -3.64
N LEU A 510 -16.80 -0.45 -3.95
CA LEU A 510 -15.84 -0.97 -2.98
C LEU A 510 -16.42 -2.07 -2.05
N SER A 511 -17.46 -2.77 -2.52
CA SER A 511 -18.02 -3.96 -1.87
C SER A 511 -17.66 -5.25 -2.61
N TRP A 512 -17.68 -6.38 -1.90
CA TRP A 512 -17.58 -7.71 -2.53
C TRP A 512 -18.92 -8.10 -3.16
N SER A 513 -18.88 -8.72 -4.34
CA SER A 513 -20.07 -9.18 -5.08
C SER A 513 -20.97 -10.13 -4.29
N SER A 514 -20.39 -10.89 -3.36
CA SER A 514 -21.09 -11.83 -2.48
C SER A 514 -20.30 -12.12 -1.22
N SER A 515 -20.94 -12.73 -0.22
CA SER A 515 -20.27 -13.23 0.98
C SER A 515 -19.31 -14.39 0.68
N PRO A 516 -18.24 -14.57 1.48
CA PRO A 516 -17.33 -15.71 1.35
C PRO A 516 -18.06 -17.06 1.42
N PRO A 517 -17.66 -18.06 0.62
CA PRO A 517 -18.26 -19.39 0.63
C PRO A 517 -17.82 -20.21 1.85
N THR A 518 -18.53 -21.30 2.11
CA THR A 518 -18.22 -22.24 3.20
C THR A 518 -17.85 -23.61 2.65
N CYS A 519 -16.81 -24.24 3.18
CA CYS A 519 -16.41 -25.58 2.80
C CYS A 519 -17.16 -26.63 3.65
N VAL A 520 -18.04 -27.41 3.03
CA VAL A 520 -18.85 -28.43 3.71
C VAL A 520 -18.30 -29.83 3.45
N LYS A 521 -18.20 -30.66 4.49
CA LYS A 521 -17.65 -32.02 4.35
C LYS A 521 -18.56 -32.89 3.48
N VAL A 522 -17.99 -33.57 2.48
CA VAL A 522 -18.73 -34.48 1.59
C VAL A 522 -19.02 -35.79 2.33
N GLN A 523 -20.31 -36.08 2.55
CA GLN A 523 -20.78 -37.25 3.32
C GLN A 523 -21.44 -38.33 2.45
N GLN A 524 -21.39 -38.17 1.12
CA GLN A 524 -22.09 -39.04 0.17
C GLN A 524 -21.12 -39.56 -0.90
N CYS A 525 -21.36 -40.78 -1.37
CA CYS A 525 -20.70 -41.33 -2.55
C CYS A 525 -21.41 -40.87 -3.84
N PRO A 526 -20.67 -40.70 -4.96
CA PRO A 526 -21.25 -40.38 -6.27
C PRO A 526 -22.22 -41.45 -6.74
N ASP A 527 -23.19 -41.14 -7.60
CA ASP A 527 -24.12 -42.17 -8.11
C ASP A 527 -23.33 -43.24 -8.92
N PRO A 528 -23.44 -44.55 -8.58
CA PRO A 528 -22.75 -45.62 -9.29
C PRO A 528 -23.31 -45.91 -10.70
N GLY A 529 -24.32 -45.16 -11.15
CA GLY A 529 -24.96 -45.30 -12.47
C GLY A 529 -26.07 -46.34 -12.51
N GLU A 530 -26.77 -46.40 -13.64
CA GLU A 530 -27.75 -47.45 -13.93
C GLU A 530 -27.10 -48.61 -14.71
N VAL A 531 -27.54 -49.84 -14.45
CA VAL A 531 -27.06 -51.03 -15.15
C VAL A 531 -28.02 -51.37 -16.29
N VAL A 532 -27.55 -51.25 -17.53
CA VAL A 532 -28.30 -51.60 -18.74
C VAL A 532 -28.67 -53.09 -18.71
N ASN A 533 -29.92 -53.43 -19.03
CA ASN A 533 -30.46 -54.80 -18.93
C ASN A 533 -30.39 -55.43 -17.53
N GLY A 534 -30.40 -54.59 -16.49
CA GLY A 534 -30.50 -55.00 -15.10
C GLY A 534 -31.24 -53.99 -14.23
N ALA A 535 -31.22 -54.22 -12.93
CA ALA A 535 -31.82 -53.37 -11.92
C ALA A 535 -30.90 -53.25 -10.69
N ARG A 536 -31.00 -52.12 -9.97
CA ARG A 536 -30.31 -51.88 -8.70
C ARG A 536 -31.30 -51.83 -7.53
N SER A 537 -30.88 -52.25 -6.34
CA SER A 537 -31.76 -52.42 -5.18
C SER A 537 -32.17 -51.13 -4.49
N VAL A 538 -31.44 -50.02 -4.66
CA VAL A 538 -31.72 -48.75 -3.99
C VAL A 538 -31.60 -47.61 -5.00
N ARG A 539 -32.58 -46.69 -4.98
CA ARG A 539 -32.58 -45.40 -5.71
C ARG A 539 -32.97 -44.29 -4.74
N PRO A 540 -32.05 -43.85 -3.87
CA PRO A 540 -32.36 -42.77 -2.93
C PRO A 540 -32.50 -41.45 -3.67
N GLU A 541 -33.51 -40.65 -3.32
CA GLU A 541 -33.69 -39.29 -3.88
C GLU A 541 -32.62 -38.30 -3.40
N ALA A 542 -32.02 -38.55 -2.23
CA ALA A 542 -31.08 -37.65 -1.55
C ALA A 542 -29.60 -38.10 -1.62
N GLY A 543 -29.26 -39.02 -2.53
CA GLY A 543 -27.89 -39.53 -2.73
C GLY A 543 -27.51 -40.72 -1.82
N PHE A 544 -26.30 -41.24 -2.00
CA PHE A 544 -25.83 -42.47 -1.33
C PHE A 544 -24.92 -42.13 -0.13
N ALA A 545 -25.48 -42.13 1.08
CA ALA A 545 -24.71 -41.87 2.30
C ALA A 545 -23.67 -42.97 2.59
N VAL A 546 -22.63 -42.62 3.35
CA VAL A 546 -21.62 -43.58 3.84
C VAL A 546 -22.29 -44.74 4.57
N GLY A 547 -21.92 -45.98 4.22
CA GLY A 547 -22.52 -47.22 4.70
C GLY A 547 -23.63 -47.78 3.82
N THR A 548 -24.07 -47.06 2.77
CA THR A 548 -25.08 -47.58 1.83
C THR A 548 -24.54 -48.75 1.01
N VAL A 549 -25.34 -49.82 0.87
CA VAL A 549 -25.03 -51.00 0.06
C VAL A 549 -26.01 -51.11 -1.10
N VAL A 550 -25.50 -51.12 -2.33
CA VAL A 550 -26.29 -51.25 -3.56
C VAL A 550 -26.08 -52.64 -4.13
N ARG A 551 -27.17 -53.39 -4.34
CA ARG A 551 -27.15 -54.72 -4.98
C ARG A 551 -27.66 -54.62 -6.41
N PHE A 552 -27.09 -55.42 -7.30
CA PHE A 552 -27.44 -55.44 -8.72
C PHE A 552 -28.03 -56.79 -9.11
N SER A 553 -28.98 -56.77 -10.03
CA SER A 553 -29.58 -57.95 -10.66
C SER A 553 -29.70 -57.73 -12.17
N CYS A 554 -29.63 -58.80 -12.97
CA CYS A 554 -29.85 -58.73 -14.41
C CYS A 554 -31.25 -59.20 -14.80
N ASN A 555 -31.74 -58.70 -15.94
CA ASN A 555 -32.97 -59.14 -16.57
C ASN A 555 -32.81 -60.57 -17.12
N GLN A 556 -33.91 -61.26 -17.37
CA GLN A 556 -33.91 -62.65 -17.85
C GLN A 556 -33.10 -62.79 -19.16
N GLY A 557 -32.20 -63.78 -19.22
CA GLY A 557 -31.30 -64.02 -20.36
C GLY A 557 -29.93 -63.32 -20.28
N TYR A 558 -29.75 -62.43 -19.30
CA TYR A 558 -28.49 -61.74 -19.04
C TYR A 558 -27.83 -62.25 -17.75
N GLN A 559 -26.51 -62.34 -17.76
CA GLN A 559 -25.71 -62.73 -16.59
C GLN A 559 -24.89 -61.54 -16.09
N LEU A 560 -24.77 -61.39 -14.76
CA LEU A 560 -23.94 -60.36 -14.13
C LEU A 560 -22.45 -60.66 -14.37
N GLU A 561 -21.75 -59.68 -14.92
CA GLU A 561 -20.30 -59.64 -15.04
C GLU A 561 -19.77 -58.53 -14.12
N GLY A 562 -19.17 -58.92 -12.99
CA GLY A 562 -18.69 -58.03 -11.94
C GLY A 562 -19.31 -58.32 -10.56
N PRO A 563 -19.12 -57.41 -9.57
CA PRO A 563 -19.61 -57.60 -8.21
C PRO A 563 -21.14 -57.49 -8.14
N SER A 564 -21.78 -58.41 -7.42
CA SER A 564 -23.24 -58.41 -7.22
C SER A 564 -23.73 -57.35 -6.22
N GLN A 565 -22.83 -56.75 -5.44
CA GLN A 565 -23.10 -55.64 -4.54
C GLN A 565 -21.87 -54.75 -4.33
N ILE A 566 -22.08 -53.45 -4.13
CA ILE A 566 -21.06 -52.45 -3.79
C ILE A 566 -21.46 -51.65 -2.54
N SER A 567 -20.49 -51.23 -1.73
CA SER A 567 -20.71 -50.47 -0.48
C SER A 567 -19.98 -49.13 -0.48
N CYS A 568 -20.64 -48.07 0.01
CA CYS A 568 -20.06 -46.73 0.13
C CYS A 568 -19.23 -46.64 1.42
N HIS A 569 -17.92 -46.43 1.31
CA HIS A 569 -17.03 -46.27 2.45
C HIS A 569 -16.57 -44.82 2.61
N GLY A 570 -16.59 -44.33 3.85
CA GLY A 570 -16.02 -43.04 4.22
C GLY A 570 -14.50 -43.13 4.34
N ARG A 571 -13.81 -42.03 4.08
CA ARG A 571 -12.36 -41.88 4.30
C ARG A 571 -12.13 -40.67 5.19
N ASP A 572 -11.21 -40.78 6.15
CA ASP A 572 -10.91 -39.67 7.06
C ASP A 572 -10.26 -38.47 6.35
N THR A 573 -9.51 -38.72 5.26
CA THR A 573 -8.74 -37.71 4.49
C THR A 573 -9.13 -37.63 3.01
N GLY A 574 -10.40 -37.81 2.66
CA GLY A 574 -10.85 -37.61 1.28
C GLY A 574 -12.34 -37.86 1.06
N THR A 575 -12.78 -37.76 -0.20
CA THR A 575 -14.17 -38.01 -0.57
C THR A 575 -14.56 -39.48 -0.36
N PRO A 576 -15.77 -39.76 0.17
CA PRO A 576 -16.31 -41.12 0.24
C PRO A 576 -16.26 -41.82 -1.13
N LYS A 577 -15.91 -43.12 -1.13
CA LYS A 577 -15.75 -43.90 -2.36
C LYS A 577 -16.45 -45.26 -2.25
N TRP A 578 -16.95 -45.73 -3.39
CA TRP A 578 -17.47 -47.10 -3.52
C TRP A 578 -16.35 -48.14 -3.36
N SER A 579 -16.71 -49.28 -2.75
CA SER A 579 -15.84 -50.44 -2.60
C SER A 579 -15.31 -50.97 -3.93
N ASP A 580 -16.11 -50.86 -5.00
CA ASP A 580 -15.83 -51.44 -6.31
C ASP A 580 -16.54 -50.68 -7.45
N ARG A 581 -16.25 -51.05 -8.71
CA ARG A 581 -16.93 -50.50 -9.91
C ARG A 581 -18.30 -51.16 -10.17
N SER A 582 -19.19 -50.46 -10.87
CA SER A 582 -20.53 -50.97 -11.23
C SER A 582 -20.47 -52.17 -12.19
N PRO A 583 -21.23 -53.26 -11.96
CA PRO A 583 -21.24 -54.45 -12.83
C PRO A 583 -21.98 -54.22 -14.15
N LYS A 584 -21.77 -55.11 -15.13
CA LYS A 584 -22.48 -55.11 -16.42
C LYS A 584 -23.33 -56.37 -16.59
N CYS A 585 -24.50 -56.23 -17.23
CA CYS A 585 -25.34 -57.36 -17.59
C CYS A 585 -25.07 -57.74 -19.05
N VAL A 586 -24.46 -58.91 -19.27
CA VAL A 586 -24.10 -59.39 -20.61
C VAL A 586 -25.01 -60.55 -21.03
N LEU A 587 -25.41 -60.54 -22.30
CA LEU A 587 -26.23 -61.60 -22.88
C LEU A 587 -25.35 -62.83 -23.12
N LYS A 588 -25.78 -64.01 -22.68
CA LYS A 588 -25.04 -65.26 -22.89
C LYS A 588 -25.84 -66.17 -23.82
N TYR A 589 -25.22 -66.56 -24.93
CA TYR A 589 -25.83 -67.43 -25.94
C TYR A 589 -25.61 -68.91 -25.61
N ASP A 590 -26.60 -69.74 -25.93
CA ASP A 590 -26.44 -71.19 -25.89
C ASP A 590 -25.58 -71.64 -27.09
N PRO A 591 -24.60 -72.54 -26.92
CA PRO A 591 -23.67 -72.91 -27.97
C PRO A 591 -24.31 -73.84 -29.01
N CYS A 592 -23.89 -73.75 -30.28
CA CYS A 592 -24.34 -74.64 -31.34
C CYS A 592 -23.80 -76.07 -31.11
N PRO A 593 -24.62 -77.13 -31.23
CA PRO A 593 -24.14 -78.51 -31.20
C PRO A 593 -23.30 -78.81 -32.45
N ASN A 594 -22.38 -79.76 -32.35
CA ASN A 594 -21.57 -80.19 -33.51
C ASN A 594 -22.46 -80.76 -34.63
N PRO A 595 -22.40 -80.22 -35.86
CA PRO A 595 -23.27 -80.61 -36.96
C PRO A 595 -22.91 -81.96 -37.61
N GLY A 596 -21.77 -82.56 -37.23
CA GLY A 596 -21.30 -83.84 -37.77
C GLY A 596 -20.38 -83.69 -38.98
N VAL A 597 -19.70 -84.78 -39.34
CA VAL A 597 -18.74 -84.81 -40.47
C VAL A 597 -19.40 -85.41 -41.73
N PRO A 598 -19.11 -84.88 -42.94
CA PRO A 598 -19.60 -85.44 -44.20
C PRO A 598 -19.00 -86.81 -44.53
N ASP A 599 -19.76 -87.67 -45.19
CA ASP A 599 -19.25 -88.94 -45.71
C ASP A 599 -18.15 -88.68 -46.75
N ASN A 600 -17.04 -89.41 -46.63
CA ASN A 600 -15.80 -89.18 -47.40
C ASN A 600 -15.19 -87.77 -47.25
N GLY A 601 -15.37 -87.16 -46.07
CA GLY A 601 -14.72 -85.90 -45.69
C GLY A 601 -14.26 -85.86 -44.22
N TYR A 602 -13.68 -84.73 -43.82
CA TYR A 602 -13.26 -84.44 -42.44
C TYR A 602 -13.44 -82.95 -42.10
N GLN A 603 -13.43 -82.61 -40.80
CA GLN A 603 -13.55 -81.24 -40.29
C GLN A 603 -12.28 -80.76 -39.58
N THR A 604 -12.04 -79.45 -39.54
CA THR A 604 -10.81 -78.86 -38.97
C THR A 604 -10.62 -79.11 -37.48
N LEU A 605 -11.70 -79.09 -36.69
CA LEU A 605 -11.62 -79.21 -35.23
C LEU A 605 -12.86 -79.97 -34.73
N TYR A 606 -12.71 -80.84 -33.73
CA TYR A 606 -13.85 -81.51 -33.08
C TYR A 606 -14.09 -80.90 -31.70
N LYS A 607 -15.25 -80.28 -31.52
CA LYS A 607 -15.81 -79.87 -30.22
C LYS A 607 -17.21 -80.45 -30.07
N HIS A 608 -17.66 -80.70 -28.84
CA HIS A 608 -19.05 -81.09 -28.58
C HIS A 608 -20.04 -79.93 -28.80
N SER A 609 -19.61 -78.70 -28.54
CA SER A 609 -20.40 -77.49 -28.78
C SER A 609 -19.49 -76.31 -29.15
N TYR A 610 -20.01 -75.41 -29.99
CA TYR A 610 -19.32 -74.23 -30.51
C TYR A 610 -20.00 -72.97 -30.01
N GLN A 611 -19.23 -72.01 -29.50
CA GLN A 611 -19.78 -70.73 -29.02
C GLN A 611 -20.27 -69.88 -30.19
N ALA A 612 -21.23 -68.99 -29.94
CA ALA A 612 -21.73 -68.07 -30.95
C ALA A 612 -20.58 -67.20 -31.52
N GLY A 613 -20.44 -67.18 -32.84
CA GLY A 613 -19.36 -66.54 -33.57
C GLY A 613 -18.22 -67.47 -34.01
N GLU A 614 -18.14 -68.71 -33.51
CA GLU A 614 -17.13 -69.69 -33.96
C GLU A 614 -17.48 -70.29 -35.34
N THR A 615 -16.45 -70.59 -36.13
CA THR A 615 -16.58 -71.16 -37.48
C THR A 615 -15.97 -72.57 -37.58
N LEU A 616 -16.61 -73.45 -38.34
CA LEU A 616 -16.16 -74.81 -38.61
C LEU A 616 -15.97 -75.01 -40.11
N ARG A 617 -14.86 -75.65 -40.51
CA ARG A 617 -14.49 -75.85 -41.92
C ARG A 617 -14.40 -77.33 -42.27
N PHE A 618 -14.88 -77.70 -43.45
CA PHE A 618 -14.93 -79.06 -43.96
C PHE A 618 -14.05 -79.27 -45.19
N PHE A 619 -13.61 -80.51 -45.38
CA PHE A 619 -12.80 -80.95 -46.51
C PHE A 619 -13.27 -82.33 -46.99
N CYS A 620 -13.13 -82.60 -48.30
CA CYS A 620 -13.39 -83.92 -48.88
C CYS A 620 -12.06 -84.66 -49.14
N TYR A 621 -12.10 -85.99 -49.11
CA TYR A 621 -10.97 -86.82 -49.52
C TYR A 621 -10.79 -86.80 -51.06
N GLU A 622 -9.58 -87.13 -51.51
CA GLU A 622 -9.18 -87.07 -52.92
C GLU A 622 -10.13 -87.87 -53.84
N GLY A 623 -10.50 -87.27 -54.98
CA GLY A 623 -11.48 -87.84 -55.93
C GLY A 623 -12.94 -87.42 -55.69
N TYR A 624 -13.20 -86.66 -54.63
CA TYR A 624 -14.52 -86.10 -54.33
C TYR A 624 -14.48 -84.56 -54.30
N GLU A 625 -15.48 -83.93 -54.90
CA GLU A 625 -15.71 -82.49 -54.89
C GLU A 625 -16.71 -82.13 -53.78
N LEU A 626 -16.41 -81.07 -53.03
CA LEU A 626 -17.25 -80.57 -51.93
C LEU A 626 -18.40 -79.74 -52.50
N ILE A 627 -19.63 -80.16 -52.22
CA ILE A 627 -20.84 -79.44 -52.61
C ILE A 627 -21.51 -78.88 -51.35
N GLY A 628 -21.54 -77.54 -51.27
CA GLY A 628 -22.07 -76.78 -50.14
C GLY A 628 -21.06 -75.76 -49.61
N GLU A 629 -21.38 -75.15 -48.47
CA GLU A 629 -20.50 -74.16 -47.84
C GLU A 629 -19.29 -74.83 -47.18
N VAL A 630 -18.09 -74.42 -47.58
CA VAL A 630 -16.83 -74.97 -47.06
C VAL A 630 -16.64 -74.58 -45.59
N ILE A 631 -17.15 -73.42 -45.18
CA ILE A 631 -17.07 -72.89 -43.81
C ILE A 631 -18.47 -72.51 -43.34
N ILE A 632 -18.91 -73.07 -42.23
CA ILE A 632 -20.16 -72.69 -41.56
C ILE A 632 -19.84 -71.96 -40.24
N SER A 633 -20.68 -71.01 -39.85
CA SER A 633 -20.54 -70.21 -38.63
C SER A 633 -21.73 -70.41 -37.69
N CYS A 634 -21.45 -70.52 -36.39
CA CYS A 634 -22.49 -70.57 -35.36
C CYS A 634 -23.01 -69.15 -35.15
N VAL A 635 -24.19 -68.85 -35.69
CA VAL A 635 -24.79 -67.51 -35.61
C VAL A 635 -25.43 -67.33 -34.23
N PRO A 636 -25.17 -66.21 -33.53
CA PRO A 636 -25.78 -65.93 -32.24
C PRO A 636 -27.32 -65.99 -32.29
N GLY A 637 -27.92 -66.80 -31.42
CA GLY A 637 -29.38 -66.97 -31.33
C GLY A 637 -29.84 -67.65 -30.04
N HIS A 638 -31.15 -67.82 -29.87
CA HIS A 638 -31.75 -68.54 -28.73
C HIS A 638 -32.71 -69.65 -29.22
N PRO A 639 -32.22 -70.87 -29.54
CA PRO A 639 -30.82 -71.32 -29.48
C PRO A 639 -29.98 -70.82 -30.67
N SER A 640 -28.65 -70.74 -30.50
CA SER A 640 -27.74 -70.42 -31.62
C SER A 640 -27.80 -71.51 -32.67
N GLN A 641 -27.78 -71.12 -33.95
CA GLN A 641 -27.93 -72.03 -35.09
C GLN A 641 -26.81 -71.84 -36.10
N TRP A 642 -26.47 -72.92 -36.81
CA TRP A 642 -25.52 -72.85 -37.91
C TRP A 642 -26.12 -72.06 -39.08
N ASN A 643 -25.33 -71.16 -39.66
CA ASN A 643 -25.74 -70.34 -40.81
C ASN A 643 -26.06 -71.17 -42.07
N SER A 644 -25.56 -72.40 -42.15
CA SER A 644 -25.72 -73.30 -43.31
C SER A 644 -25.60 -74.77 -42.88
N PRO A 645 -26.25 -75.70 -43.60
CA PRO A 645 -26.12 -77.14 -43.34
C PRO A 645 -24.71 -77.64 -43.70
N PRO A 646 -24.23 -78.75 -43.10
CA PRO A 646 -22.92 -79.32 -43.43
C PRO A 646 -22.86 -79.76 -44.91
N PRO A 647 -21.74 -79.53 -45.61
CA PRO A 647 -21.58 -79.88 -47.03
C PRO A 647 -21.47 -81.39 -47.23
N PHE A 648 -21.55 -81.86 -48.48
CA PHE A 648 -21.37 -83.28 -48.82
C PHE A 648 -20.40 -83.46 -50.01
N CYS A 649 -19.73 -84.61 -50.07
CA CYS A 649 -18.68 -84.91 -51.05
C CYS A 649 -19.20 -85.82 -52.18
N LYS A 650 -19.05 -85.44 -53.46
CA LYS A 650 -19.48 -86.23 -54.65
C LYS A 650 -18.36 -86.43 -55.67
N VAL A 651 -18.42 -87.49 -56.48
CA VAL A 651 -17.38 -87.86 -57.47
C VAL A 651 -17.47 -87.00 -58.74
N ALA A 652 -16.33 -86.54 -59.30
CA ALA A 652 -16.24 -85.69 -60.50
C ALA A 652 -15.98 -86.49 -61.82
N TYR A 653 -16.55 -86.09 -62.97
CA TYR A 653 -16.40 -86.74 -64.32
C TYR A 653 -16.15 -85.71 -65.47
N GLU A 654 -15.42 -86.11 -66.53
CA GLU A 654 -14.91 -85.33 -67.70
C GLU A 654 -15.64 -85.53 -69.07
N GLU A 655 -15.31 -84.68 -70.08
CA GLU A 655 -15.48 -84.73 -71.57
C GLU A 655 -16.73 -84.06 -72.22
N LEU A 656 -16.79 -83.44 -73.44
CA LEU A 656 -15.90 -82.99 -74.56
C LEU A 656 -16.78 -82.30 -75.68
N LEU A 657 -16.22 -81.33 -76.45
CA LEU A 657 -16.52 -80.88 -77.87
C LEU A 657 -17.87 -80.21 -78.23
N ASP A 658 -18.04 -79.19 -79.12
CA ASP A 658 -17.27 -78.24 -79.97
C ASP A 658 -18.37 -77.33 -80.62
N ASP A 659 -18.47 -76.00 -80.53
CA ASP A 659 -17.70 -74.85 -81.05
C ASP A 659 -18.37 -74.11 -82.25
N HIS A 660 -18.67 -72.81 -82.09
CA HIS A 660 -18.40 -71.77 -83.12
C HIS A 660 -18.63 -70.30 -82.67
N LYS A 661 -17.54 -69.50 -82.77
CA LYS A 661 -17.38 -68.06 -83.15
C LYS A 661 -17.95 -66.96 -82.22
N LEU A 662 -17.26 -65.86 -81.85
CA LEU A 662 -16.10 -65.13 -82.39
C LEU A 662 -15.53 -64.20 -81.27
N GLU A 663 -14.19 -64.04 -81.25
CA GLU A 663 -13.32 -63.30 -80.30
C GLU A 663 -13.63 -61.78 -80.18
N VAL A 664 -13.23 -61.02 -79.14
CA VAL A 664 -11.85 -60.66 -78.75
C VAL A 664 -11.75 -60.29 -77.26
N SER A 665 -10.65 -60.75 -76.67
CA SER A 665 -10.16 -60.75 -75.30
C SER A 665 -10.18 -59.41 -74.53
N GLN A 666 -10.42 -59.49 -73.22
CA GLN A 666 -9.40 -59.19 -72.20
C GLN A 666 -9.80 -59.78 -70.85
N SER A 667 -8.84 -60.44 -70.21
CA SER A 667 -9.04 -61.32 -69.06
C SER A 667 -8.20 -60.88 -67.86
N PHE A 668 -8.65 -61.37 -66.71
CA PHE A 668 -7.96 -61.59 -65.44
C PHE A 668 -8.00 -60.46 -64.39
N GLU A 669 -8.82 -60.73 -63.35
CA GLU A 669 -8.51 -60.53 -61.91
C GLU A 669 -7.04 -60.91 -61.61
N PRO A 670 -6.36 -60.50 -60.51
CA PRO A 670 -6.89 -60.39 -59.13
C PRO A 670 -6.07 -59.41 -58.22
N SER A 671 -6.11 -59.58 -56.89
CA SER A 671 -5.15 -59.07 -55.86
C SER A 671 -5.21 -57.56 -55.52
N HIS A 672 -5.38 -57.17 -54.25
CA HIS A 672 -4.34 -57.09 -53.21
C HIS A 672 -3.01 -56.48 -53.69
N GLN A 673 -2.78 -55.19 -53.42
CA GLN A 673 -1.61 -54.65 -52.68
C GLN A 673 -1.47 -53.14 -52.81
N ILE A 674 -1.07 -52.56 -51.69
CA ILE A 674 -0.63 -51.19 -51.43
C ILE A 674 0.40 -50.71 -52.48
N LEU A 675 0.15 -49.56 -53.12
CA LEU A 675 1.02 -48.36 -53.15
C LEU A 675 0.24 -47.28 -53.94
N SER A 676 -0.33 -46.32 -53.24
CA SER A 676 0.15 -44.93 -53.17
C SER A 676 -0.11 -44.10 -54.43
N GLU A 677 -0.76 -42.97 -54.15
CA GLU A 677 -0.77 -41.69 -54.86
C GLU A 677 -2.05 -41.36 -55.65
N ASN A 678 -2.63 -40.22 -55.25
CA ASN A 678 -3.56 -39.38 -56.01
C ASN A 678 -5.06 -39.40 -55.68
N ILE A 679 -5.44 -39.72 -54.43
CA ILE A 679 -6.76 -39.30 -53.89
C ILE A 679 -6.64 -38.12 -52.90
N ALA A 680 -5.45 -37.90 -52.32
CA ALA A 680 -5.19 -36.74 -51.47
C ALA A 680 -5.21 -35.42 -52.26
N LEU A 681 -4.77 -35.40 -53.52
CA LEU A 681 -4.65 -34.17 -54.31
C LEU A 681 -5.99 -33.50 -54.66
N ALA A 682 -7.08 -34.26 -54.81
CA ALA A 682 -8.38 -33.69 -55.18
C ALA A 682 -9.08 -32.96 -54.02
N ILE A 683 -8.71 -33.25 -52.77
CA ILE A 683 -9.32 -32.66 -51.57
C ILE A 683 -8.35 -31.70 -50.87
N ILE A 684 -7.04 -31.99 -50.88
CA ILE A 684 -6.02 -31.17 -50.23
C ILE A 684 -5.71 -29.89 -51.02
N LEU A 685 -5.70 -29.91 -52.36
CA LEU A 685 -5.44 -28.69 -53.16
C LEU A 685 -6.45 -27.56 -52.91
N PRO A 686 -7.78 -27.80 -52.89
CA PRO A 686 -8.73 -26.73 -52.57
C PRO A 686 -8.64 -26.28 -51.11
N ILE A 687 -8.31 -27.17 -50.16
CA ILE A 687 -8.15 -26.81 -48.75
C ILE A 687 -6.89 -25.97 -48.52
N ILE A 688 -5.77 -26.30 -49.15
CA ILE A 688 -4.54 -25.50 -49.09
C ILE A 688 -4.75 -24.12 -49.71
N LEU A 689 -5.51 -24.02 -50.79
CA LEU A 689 -5.80 -22.74 -51.46
C LEU A 689 -6.67 -21.83 -50.56
N VAL A 690 -7.63 -22.42 -49.83
CA VAL A 690 -8.44 -21.70 -48.82
C VAL A 690 -7.59 -21.29 -47.61
N ILE A 691 -6.68 -22.15 -47.12
CA ILE A 691 -5.78 -21.83 -46.00
C ILE A 691 -4.79 -20.72 -46.39
N LEU A 692 -4.26 -20.72 -47.62
CA LEU A 692 -3.39 -19.64 -48.13
C LEU A 692 -4.15 -18.32 -48.33
N LEU A 693 -5.42 -18.37 -48.74
CA LEU A 693 -6.28 -17.19 -48.82
C LEU A 693 -6.57 -16.61 -47.44
N ILE A 694 -6.93 -17.44 -46.46
CA ILE A 694 -7.21 -17.01 -45.09
C ILE A 694 -5.92 -16.50 -44.41
N GLY A 695 -4.79 -17.19 -44.61
CA GLY A 695 -3.48 -16.75 -44.11
C GLY A 695 -2.99 -15.46 -44.76
N GLY A 696 -3.26 -15.25 -46.06
CA GLY A 696 -2.99 -14.01 -46.76
C GLY A 696 -3.82 -12.83 -46.24
N ILE A 697 -5.10 -13.06 -45.97
CA ILE A 697 -5.99 -12.06 -45.35
C ILE A 697 -5.54 -11.73 -43.93
N TYR A 698 -5.12 -12.73 -43.15
CA TYR A 698 -4.58 -12.53 -41.80
C TYR A 698 -3.27 -11.73 -41.81
N MET A 699 -2.36 -12.03 -42.74
CA MET A 699 -1.11 -11.27 -42.96
C MET A 699 -1.35 -9.84 -43.45
N TYR A 700 -2.41 -9.63 -44.26
CA TYR A 700 -2.80 -8.30 -44.74
C TYR A 700 -3.33 -7.42 -43.60
N TYR A 701 -4.20 -7.95 -42.74
CA TYR A 701 -4.71 -7.23 -41.57
C TYR A 701 -3.64 -6.99 -40.49
N THR A 702 -2.74 -7.95 -40.27
CA THR A 702 -1.65 -7.79 -39.28
C THR A 702 -0.53 -6.85 -39.76
N ASN A 703 -0.27 -6.74 -41.08
CA ASN A 703 0.69 -5.76 -41.61
C ASN A 703 0.13 -4.34 -41.76
N ILE A 704 -1.19 -4.18 -41.97
CA ILE A 704 -1.82 -2.85 -42.04
C ILE A 704 -1.94 -2.17 -40.67
N CYS A 705 -2.05 -2.94 -39.57
CA CYS A 705 -1.98 -2.38 -38.22
C CYS A 705 -0.55 -2.06 -37.74
N ARG A 706 0.48 -2.25 -38.58
CA ARG A 706 1.89 -1.96 -38.25
C ARG A 706 2.44 -0.69 -38.92
N LEU A 707 1.60 0.06 -39.65
CA LEU A 707 2.01 1.17 -40.51
C LEU A 707 1.53 2.55 -40.08
N GLU A 708 0.81 2.69 -38.97
CA GLU A 708 0.69 3.97 -38.28
C GLU A 708 1.40 3.91 -36.93
N TRP A 709 2.36 4.83 -36.78
CA TRP A 709 3.18 5.12 -35.60
C TRP A 709 4.50 4.33 -35.42
N LYS A 710 5.52 4.78 -36.16
CA LYS A 710 6.85 5.04 -35.57
C LYS A 710 7.24 6.48 -35.89
N PRO A 711 7.69 7.24 -34.89
CA PRO A 711 9.14 7.48 -34.68
C PRO A 711 9.51 7.20 -33.21
N LEU A 712 10.74 7.04 -32.71
CA LEU A 712 12.13 6.97 -33.18
C LEU A 712 12.89 6.35 -31.97
N PHE A 713 13.87 5.47 -32.24
CA PHE A 713 15.05 5.16 -31.41
C PHE A 713 14.97 4.46 -30.02
N TRP A 714 15.05 3.11 -30.06
CA TRP A 714 16.06 2.20 -29.45
C TRP A 714 16.95 2.75 -28.29
N LYS A 715 17.14 2.08 -27.13
CA LYS A 715 17.90 0.81 -26.97
C LYS A 715 17.95 0.35 -25.49
N SER A 716 17.94 -0.99 -25.30
CA SER A 716 18.49 -1.76 -24.14
C SER A 716 17.61 -1.80 -22.89
N LEU A 717 17.27 -2.91 -22.21
CA LEU A 717 17.75 -4.29 -22.14
C LEU A 717 16.64 -5.06 -21.38
N SER A 718 16.01 -6.09 -21.94
CA SER A 718 15.13 -6.99 -21.17
C SER A 718 15.53 -8.45 -21.41
N HIS A 719 16.19 -9.00 -20.39
CA HIS A 719 16.23 -10.42 -20.11
C HIS A 719 14.82 -10.85 -19.67
N THR A 720 14.16 -11.75 -20.38
CA THR A 720 12.96 -12.43 -19.88
C THR A 720 13.12 -13.94 -20.03
N HIS A 721 13.09 -14.59 -18.86
CA HIS A 721 13.03 -16.04 -18.71
C HIS A 721 11.70 -16.56 -19.27
N SER A 722 11.78 -17.62 -20.08
CA SER A 722 10.63 -18.36 -20.61
C SER A 722 10.20 -19.46 -19.62
N TYR A 723 8.92 -19.48 -19.26
CA TYR A 723 8.27 -20.63 -18.62
C TYR A 723 7.42 -21.37 -19.64
N SER A 724 7.66 -22.68 -19.73
CA SER A 724 6.93 -23.66 -20.55
C SER A 724 5.65 -24.14 -19.87
N PRO A 725 4.60 -24.50 -20.64
CA PRO A 725 3.36 -25.05 -20.07
C PRO A 725 3.52 -26.53 -19.72
N ILE A 726 3.12 -26.92 -18.52
CA ILE A 726 3.05 -28.32 -18.08
C ILE A 726 1.61 -28.82 -18.26
N THR A 727 1.47 -29.84 -19.10
CA THR A 727 0.30 -30.71 -19.20
C THR A 727 0.42 -31.84 -18.18
N VAL A 728 -0.60 -32.06 -17.36
CA VAL A 728 -0.71 -33.25 -16.50
C VAL A 728 -1.78 -34.15 -17.11
N GLU A 729 -1.34 -35.26 -17.70
CA GLU A 729 -2.13 -36.49 -17.77
C GLU A 729 -1.35 -37.62 -17.08
N SER A 730 -2.12 -38.36 -16.31
CA SER A 730 -1.78 -39.51 -15.48
C SER A 730 -1.27 -40.70 -16.29
N ASP A 731 -0.35 -41.47 -15.70
CA ASP A 731 -0.55 -42.92 -15.65
C ASP A 731 0.10 -43.56 -14.42
N PHE A 732 -0.69 -44.43 -13.79
CA PHE A 732 -0.41 -45.23 -12.61
C PHE A 732 0.17 -46.58 -13.07
N ASN A 733 1.22 -47.07 -12.41
CA ASN A 733 1.44 -48.52 -12.27
C ASN A 733 2.11 -48.81 -10.91
N ASN A 734 1.39 -49.59 -10.09
CA ASN A 734 1.86 -50.29 -8.90
C ASN A 734 2.03 -51.76 -9.31
N PRO A 735 2.94 -52.58 -8.73
CA PRO A 735 2.54 -53.31 -7.52
C PRO A 735 3.65 -53.80 -6.54
N LEU A 736 3.22 -53.88 -5.26
CA LEU A 736 3.34 -54.95 -4.24
C LEU A 736 4.68 -55.52 -3.70
N TYR A 737 4.74 -55.55 -2.35
CA TYR A 737 5.33 -56.53 -1.38
C TYR A 737 6.83 -56.84 -1.52
N GLU A 738 7.67 -57.02 -0.48
CA GLU A 738 7.47 -57.80 0.74
C GLU A 738 8.65 -57.58 1.73
N ALA A 739 8.39 -57.82 3.04
CA ALA A 739 9.29 -58.33 4.08
C ALA A 739 10.59 -57.60 4.53
N GLY A 740 10.76 -57.56 5.86
CA GLY A 740 12.05 -57.97 6.46
C GLY A 740 12.78 -56.96 7.35
N ASP A 741 12.34 -56.88 8.60
CA ASP A 741 13.12 -57.09 9.83
C ASP A 741 14.49 -56.40 10.10
N THR A 742 14.64 -56.07 11.39
CA THR A 742 15.87 -55.79 12.17
C THR A 742 16.72 -54.54 11.87
N ARG A 743 16.57 -53.49 12.71
CA ARG A 743 17.44 -53.23 13.87
C ARG A 743 17.02 -52.00 14.66
#